data_AF-A0A4R4QQ18-F1
#
_entry.id   AF-A0A4R4QQ18-F1
#
_cell.length_a   1.000
_cell.length_b   1.000
_cell.length_c   1.000
_cell.angle_alpha   90.00
_cell.angle_beta   90.00
_cell.angle_gamma   90.00
#
_symmetry.space_group_name_H-M   'P 1'
#
loop_
_entity.id
_entity.type
_entity.pdbx_description
1 polymer ?
#
loop_
_entity_poly.entity_id
_entity_poly.type
_entity_poly.pdbx_seq_one_letter_code
_entity_poly.pdbx_strand_id
1 'polypeptide(L)'
;MSQSPGARRLGRAVALGLVLCATVATTSATASAGPPRHRTPDLGPHVTVFDPGMPVGDIQATLDATYARQVDAEMGTQRQAFLFKPGSYGTPEQPLQIKVGYYTEIAGLGASPTDVRINGKIEAYNRCLADGGTGNCIALVNFWRMLSNLSLTVNAAGQDGCRSSANFWAVSQAVSMRRLDVGGGGLSLMDYCTAGPQYASGGFIADSRLPATTNGSQQQWLTRNSEIAGWSNAVWNQVFAGVVGAPADATFPDPPYTTLDTTPVSREKPYLYVDGKGRYHVRVPAAQRDSRGVSWANGITPGRSIPIDDFFVARPGDSVRTINSQLARGKHLLLTPGGYDIARGIEVKRADTVVLGLGHATLTAVNGAVPLEVADVPGVVVAGVTIDAGLRESPVLLRVGDRHGRDGGSPSNPTTLSDVYFRVGGPHIGRTNIALEVNSDHVLIDHTWVWRGDHGVEGFTEGVNGDTERWRTNTGRYGAVINGDHVTATGLFVEHFQRYNTVWNGDHGTTILYQNELPYDPPTQADWMNGDVEGWAGYKVGDRVRHHTLHGGGVYVFNQNNPSIHTANGFEVPEAPGVRLHHVMTVNLNAGTIDHVVNGVGEAADTTRVGAPVELPTSMGSCPSRARGHRLRPM
;
A
#
# COMPACT_ATOMS: atom_id res chain seq x y z
N MET A 1 24.39 73.57 21.75
CA MET A 1 22.92 73.49 21.61
C MET A 1 22.44 72.57 22.72
N SER A 2 22.04 73.07 23.90
CA SER A 2 20.68 73.60 24.21
C SER A 2 19.63 72.50 24.01
N GLN A 3 18.90 71.96 24.98
CA GLN A 3 18.34 72.58 26.19
C GLN A 3 17.88 71.51 27.21
N SER A 4 18.09 71.79 28.50
CA SER A 4 17.35 71.26 29.68
C SER A 4 15.99 72.03 29.81
N PRO A 5 15.19 72.04 30.90
CA PRO A 5 15.36 71.47 32.26
C PRO A 5 14.07 70.96 32.98
N GLY A 6 14.22 70.48 34.22
CA GLY A 6 13.25 70.78 35.28
C GLY A 6 13.43 69.99 36.57
N ALA A 7 13.66 70.69 37.68
CA ALA A 7 14.06 70.18 38.99
C ALA A 7 13.01 70.48 40.10
N ARG A 8 13.32 69.99 41.32
CA ARG A 8 12.82 70.35 42.69
C ARG A 8 11.71 69.44 43.25
N ARG A 9 11.66 69.05 44.54
CA ARG A 9 12.43 69.34 45.77
C ARG A 9 12.03 68.34 46.90
N LEU A 10 12.97 68.12 47.83
CA LEU A 10 12.90 67.85 49.29
C LEU A 10 11.77 67.02 49.96
N GLY A 11 12.19 66.15 50.88
CA GLY A 11 11.43 65.85 52.11
C GLY A 11 11.88 64.58 52.86
N ARG A 12 12.73 64.72 53.90
CA ARG A 12 13.01 63.68 54.90
C ARG A 12 11.85 63.58 55.89
N ALA A 13 11.42 62.37 56.25
CA ALA A 13 10.95 62.04 57.61
C ALA A 13 10.89 60.51 57.79
N VAL A 14 11.68 60.01 58.73
CA VAL A 14 11.62 58.66 59.29
C VAL A 14 10.55 58.69 60.39
N ALA A 15 9.61 57.75 60.36
CA ALA A 15 8.77 57.42 61.51
C ALA A 15 8.60 55.90 61.60
N LEU A 16 9.16 55.33 62.66
CA LEU A 16 8.93 53.96 63.12
C LEU A 16 7.45 53.77 63.47
N GLY A 17 6.83 52.73 62.91
CA GLY A 17 5.55 52.20 63.36
C GLY A 17 5.67 50.69 63.50
N LEU A 18 5.88 50.22 64.73
CA LEU A 18 5.76 48.81 65.12
C LEU A 18 4.29 48.39 65.01
N VAL A 19 3.98 47.49 64.08
CA VAL A 19 2.71 46.76 64.05
C VAL A 19 3.00 45.29 64.29
N LEU A 20 2.58 44.81 65.47
CA LEU A 20 2.41 43.39 65.78
C LEU A 20 1.30 42.84 64.88
N CYS A 21 1.64 41.91 63.98
CA CYS A 21 0.65 41.03 63.36
C CYS A 21 1.01 39.58 63.69
N ALA A 22 0.10 38.92 64.40
CA ALA A 22 0.15 37.52 64.76
C ALA A 22 0.29 36.63 63.52
N THR A 23 1.34 35.81 63.48
CA THR A 23 1.52 34.76 62.47
C THR A 23 0.54 33.62 62.73
N VAL A 24 -0.56 33.59 61.98
CA VAL A 24 -1.33 32.37 61.77
C VAL A 24 -0.56 31.51 60.78
N ALA A 25 0.01 30.40 61.25
CA ALA A 25 0.64 29.41 60.39
C ALA A 25 -0.44 28.66 59.61
N THR A 26 -0.79 29.15 58.43
CA THR A 26 -1.51 28.36 57.43
C THR A 26 -0.51 27.47 56.72
N THR A 27 -0.60 26.16 56.98
CA THR A 27 0.09 25.13 56.21
C THR A 27 -0.40 25.19 54.77
N SER A 28 0.32 25.93 53.94
CA SER A 28 0.13 25.91 52.50
C SER A 28 0.59 24.55 52.00
N ALA A 29 -0.35 23.62 51.81
CA ALA A 29 -0.08 22.39 51.10
C ALA A 29 0.41 22.78 49.71
N THR A 30 1.71 22.64 49.48
CA THR A 30 2.29 22.65 48.14
C THR A 30 1.63 21.52 47.39
N ALA A 31 0.64 21.85 46.54
CA ALA A 31 0.09 20.90 45.60
C ALA A 31 1.25 20.43 44.73
N SER A 32 1.72 19.20 44.99
CA SER A 32 2.59 18.49 44.09
C SER A 32 1.88 18.49 42.74
N ALA A 33 2.43 19.22 41.76
CA ALA A 33 2.02 19.01 40.38
C ALA A 33 2.16 17.51 40.12
N GLY A 34 1.04 16.83 39.90
CA GLY A 34 1.08 15.43 39.49
C GLY A 34 1.97 15.30 38.26
N PRO A 35 2.58 14.13 38.02
CA PRO A 35 3.36 13.92 36.80
C PRO A 35 2.54 14.40 35.60
N PRO A 36 3.15 15.11 34.63
CA PRO A 36 2.41 15.67 33.50
C PRO A 36 1.56 14.57 32.90
N ARG A 37 0.23 14.73 32.97
CA ARG A 37 -0.71 13.80 32.35
C ARG A 37 -0.47 13.90 30.85
N HIS A 38 0.31 12.96 30.30
CA HIS A 38 0.48 12.85 28.87
C HIS A 38 -0.90 12.65 28.26
N ARG A 39 -1.36 13.64 27.48
CA ARG A 39 -2.68 13.57 26.84
C ARG A 39 -2.58 12.53 25.73
N THR A 40 -3.45 11.53 25.77
CA THR A 40 -3.70 10.66 24.63
C THR A 40 -3.97 11.54 23.41
N PRO A 41 -3.27 11.35 22.27
CA PRO A 41 -3.54 12.13 21.08
C PRO A 41 -4.98 11.85 20.63
N ASP A 42 -5.70 12.90 20.25
CA ASP A 42 -7.01 12.75 19.65
C ASP A 42 -6.83 12.41 18.16
N LEU A 43 -6.95 11.11 17.87
CA LEU A 43 -6.81 10.52 16.53
C LEU A 43 -8.12 10.55 15.73
N GLY A 44 -9.11 11.31 16.18
CA GLY A 44 -10.39 11.46 15.49
C GLY A 44 -11.38 10.32 15.80
N PRO A 45 -12.64 10.47 15.34
CA PRO A 45 -13.75 9.60 15.73
C PRO A 45 -13.74 8.21 15.07
N HIS A 46 -12.92 8.03 14.04
CA HIS A 46 -12.82 6.79 13.26
C HIS A 46 -11.65 5.90 13.69
N VAL A 47 -11.04 6.23 14.84
CA VAL A 47 -10.00 5.44 15.48
C VAL A 47 -10.54 4.94 16.81
N THR A 48 -10.58 3.62 16.98
CA THR A 48 -10.89 2.98 18.26
C THR A 48 -9.60 2.42 18.84
N VAL A 49 -9.26 2.84 20.06
CA VAL A 49 -8.08 2.33 20.78
C VAL A 49 -8.54 1.41 21.90
N PHE A 50 -8.25 0.12 21.77
CA PHE A 50 -8.54 -0.87 22.81
C PHE A 50 -7.39 -0.95 23.81
N ASP A 51 -7.69 -1.10 25.09
CA ASP A 51 -6.73 -1.43 26.14
C ASP A 51 -7.00 -2.82 26.73
N PRO A 52 -5.99 -3.49 27.31
CA PRO A 52 -6.14 -4.87 27.78
C PRO A 52 -7.12 -5.06 28.95
N GLY A 53 -7.55 -3.97 29.59
CA GLY A 53 -8.56 -4.00 30.65
C GLY A 53 -10.00 -3.98 30.12
N MET A 54 -10.20 -3.73 28.82
CA MET A 54 -11.53 -3.75 28.22
C MET A 54 -12.07 -5.20 28.12
N PRO A 55 -13.37 -5.44 28.44
CA PRO A 55 -13.96 -6.75 28.29
C PRO A 55 -13.88 -7.26 26.85
N VAL A 56 -13.46 -8.52 26.66
CA VAL A 56 -13.34 -9.15 25.32
C VAL A 56 -14.66 -9.07 24.54
N GLY A 57 -15.79 -9.25 25.23
CA GLY A 57 -17.12 -9.14 24.62
C GLY A 57 -17.43 -7.75 24.03
N ASP A 58 -16.96 -6.68 24.67
CA ASP A 58 -17.18 -5.31 24.19
C ASP A 58 -16.30 -4.99 22.97
N ILE A 59 -15.06 -5.49 22.99
CA ILE A 59 -14.15 -5.41 21.85
C ILE A 59 -14.74 -6.17 20.65
N GLN A 60 -15.17 -7.41 20.88
CA GLN A 60 -15.80 -8.26 19.87
C GLN A 60 -17.04 -7.58 19.28
N ALA A 61 -17.95 -7.08 20.12
CA ALA A 61 -19.17 -6.41 19.66
C ALA A 61 -18.88 -5.16 18.81
N THR A 62 -17.84 -4.40 19.15
CA THR A 62 -17.42 -3.21 18.38
C THR A 62 -16.90 -3.61 16.99
N LEU A 63 -16.09 -4.66 16.93
CA LEU A 63 -15.52 -5.18 15.68
C LEU A 63 -16.61 -5.81 14.80
N ASP A 64 -17.51 -6.61 15.37
CA ASP A 64 -18.64 -7.23 14.67
C ASP A 64 -19.60 -6.20 14.08
N ALA A 65 -19.96 -5.18 14.87
CA ALA A 65 -20.81 -4.09 14.39
C ALA A 65 -20.17 -3.35 13.22
N THR A 66 -18.84 -3.21 13.22
CA THR A 66 -18.12 -2.58 12.12
C THR A 66 -18.02 -3.47 10.90
N TYR A 67 -17.70 -4.76 11.09
CA TYR A 67 -17.70 -5.74 10.00
C TYR A 67 -19.05 -5.78 9.29
N ALA A 68 -20.16 -5.80 10.02
CA ALA A 68 -21.51 -5.79 9.44
C ALA A 68 -21.78 -4.60 8.52
N ARG A 69 -21.12 -3.45 8.76
CA ARG A 69 -21.21 -2.27 7.87
C ARG A 69 -20.19 -2.30 6.74
N GLN A 70 -19.02 -2.88 6.97
CA GLN A 70 -17.87 -2.81 6.06
C GLN A 70 -17.71 -4.02 5.15
N VAL A 71 -18.38 -5.15 5.39
CA VAL A 71 -18.19 -6.39 4.61
C VAL A 71 -18.51 -6.21 3.12
N ASP A 72 -19.57 -5.45 2.80
CA ASP A 72 -20.01 -5.18 1.43
C ASP A 72 -19.80 -3.72 0.99
N ALA A 73 -19.13 -2.91 1.82
CA ALA A 73 -18.91 -1.48 1.56
C ALA A 73 -17.69 -1.21 0.68
N GLU A 74 -17.55 -1.95 -0.41
CA GLU A 74 -16.44 -1.86 -1.36
C GLU A 74 -16.21 -0.41 -1.82
N MET A 75 -17.22 0.23 -2.37
CA MET A 75 -17.12 1.63 -2.80
C MET A 75 -17.53 2.63 -1.70
N GLY A 76 -17.57 2.20 -0.44
CA GLY A 76 -17.99 3.01 0.70
C GLY A 76 -16.99 4.11 1.06
N THR A 77 -17.50 5.17 1.71
CA THR A 77 -16.69 6.30 2.18
C THR A 77 -16.17 6.13 3.61
N GLN A 78 -16.71 5.15 4.35
CA GLN A 78 -16.33 4.90 5.73
C GLN A 78 -14.92 4.30 5.81
N ARG A 79 -14.14 4.77 6.77
CA ARG A 79 -12.76 4.38 7.07
C ARG A 79 -12.66 4.09 8.56
N GLN A 80 -11.94 3.04 8.96
CA GLN A 80 -11.83 2.66 10.38
C GLN A 80 -10.42 2.16 10.70
N ALA A 81 -9.92 2.53 11.88
CA ALA A 81 -8.71 1.94 12.44
C ALA A 81 -8.97 1.44 13.87
N PHE A 82 -8.63 0.17 14.12
CA PHE A 82 -8.69 -0.46 15.43
C PHE A 82 -7.28 -0.73 15.93
N LEU A 83 -6.92 -0.01 17.00
CA LEU A 83 -5.58 0.02 17.54
C LEU A 83 -5.54 -0.64 18.91
N PHE A 84 -4.70 -1.66 19.08
CA PHE A 84 -4.60 -2.43 20.32
C PHE A 84 -3.37 -1.98 21.11
N LYS A 85 -3.55 -1.45 22.32
CA LYS A 85 -2.42 -1.14 23.22
C LYS A 85 -1.63 -2.40 23.59
N PRO A 86 -0.35 -2.27 24.00
CA PRO A 86 0.42 -3.40 24.52
C PRO A 86 -0.32 -4.20 25.59
N GLY A 87 -0.38 -5.51 25.43
CA GLY A 87 -1.06 -6.46 26.31
C GLY A 87 -1.67 -7.65 25.56
N SER A 88 -2.51 -8.41 26.24
CA SER A 88 -3.15 -9.62 25.70
C SER A 88 -4.66 -9.42 25.56
N TYR A 89 -5.23 -9.94 24.47
CA TYR A 89 -6.64 -9.85 24.13
C TYR A 89 -7.18 -11.24 23.77
N GLY A 90 -8.33 -11.60 24.33
CA GLY A 90 -8.90 -12.95 24.23
C GLY A 90 -8.24 -13.96 25.18
N THR A 91 -8.95 -15.05 25.45
CA THR A 91 -8.43 -16.22 26.21
C THR A 91 -8.65 -17.50 25.42
N PRO A 92 -8.06 -18.65 25.81
CA PRO A 92 -8.34 -19.92 25.17
C PRO A 92 -9.85 -20.27 25.10
N GLU A 93 -10.60 -19.94 26.16
CA GLU A 93 -12.03 -20.22 26.29
C GLU A 93 -12.92 -19.13 25.66
N GLN A 94 -12.44 -17.89 25.62
CA GLN A 94 -13.11 -16.75 25.01
C GLN A 94 -12.16 -16.04 24.03
N PRO A 95 -11.86 -16.66 22.87
CA PRO A 95 -10.99 -16.04 21.88
C PRO A 95 -11.65 -14.81 21.25
N LEU A 96 -10.82 -13.88 20.77
CA LEU A 96 -11.27 -12.74 19.97
C LEU A 96 -11.31 -13.14 18.49
N GLN A 97 -12.51 -13.21 17.90
CA GLN A 97 -12.73 -13.67 16.54
C GLN A 97 -13.03 -12.47 15.62
N ILE A 98 -11.99 -11.87 15.05
CA ILE A 98 -12.09 -10.61 14.30
C ILE A 98 -12.33 -10.91 12.82
N LYS A 99 -13.41 -10.36 12.25
CA LYS A 99 -13.60 -10.33 10.79
C LYS A 99 -13.31 -8.94 10.26
N VAL A 100 -12.58 -8.85 9.15
CA VAL A 100 -12.08 -7.59 8.58
C VAL A 100 -12.81 -7.28 7.28
N GLY A 101 -13.63 -6.23 7.29
CA GLY A 101 -14.31 -5.69 6.11
C GLY A 101 -13.48 -4.65 5.36
N TYR A 102 -14.04 -4.04 4.32
CA TYR A 102 -13.36 -2.99 3.56
C TYR A 102 -12.93 -1.80 4.44
N TYR A 103 -11.88 -1.12 4.02
CA TYR A 103 -11.32 0.09 4.62
C TYR A 103 -11.09 0.01 6.13
N THR A 104 -10.62 -1.15 6.58
CA THR A 104 -10.40 -1.43 7.99
C THR A 104 -8.92 -1.74 8.23
N GLU A 105 -8.31 -0.99 9.14
CA GLU A 105 -6.98 -1.27 9.68
C GLU A 105 -7.11 -1.91 11.06
N ILE A 106 -6.45 -3.05 11.25
CA ILE A 106 -6.22 -3.68 12.55
C ILE A 106 -4.73 -3.58 12.86
N ALA A 107 -4.35 -2.89 13.94
CA ALA A 107 -2.94 -2.73 14.27
C ALA A 107 -2.65 -2.79 15.78
N GLY A 108 -1.51 -3.35 16.15
CA GLY A 108 -0.97 -3.22 17.50
C GLY A 108 -0.16 -1.93 17.69
N LEU A 109 -0.26 -1.34 18.88
CA LEU A 109 0.51 -0.17 19.33
C LEU A 109 1.76 -0.57 20.12
N GLY A 110 2.29 -1.76 19.88
CA GLY A 110 3.56 -2.24 20.42
C GLY A 110 4.77 -1.60 19.77
N ALA A 111 5.88 -1.49 20.50
CA ALA A 111 7.17 -1.19 19.87
C ALA A 111 7.65 -2.39 19.03
N SER A 112 7.26 -3.60 19.44
CA SER A 112 7.42 -4.88 18.76
C SER A 112 6.05 -5.54 18.55
N PRO A 113 5.88 -6.40 17.51
CA PRO A 113 4.68 -7.23 17.34
C PRO A 113 4.36 -8.10 18.55
N THR A 114 5.38 -8.48 19.33
CA THR A 114 5.26 -9.34 20.52
C THR A 114 4.61 -8.66 21.73
N ASP A 115 4.49 -7.32 21.69
CA ASP A 115 3.92 -6.52 22.79
C ASP A 115 2.39 -6.54 22.79
N VAL A 116 1.77 -6.87 21.64
CA VAL A 116 0.31 -6.98 21.49
C VAL A 116 -0.01 -8.41 21.07
N ARG A 117 -0.73 -9.15 21.91
CA ARG A 117 -1.05 -10.56 21.68
C ARG A 117 -2.54 -10.74 21.56
N ILE A 118 -2.99 -11.25 20.42
CA ILE A 118 -4.38 -11.63 20.19
C ILE A 118 -4.45 -13.16 20.25
N ASN A 119 -5.26 -13.69 21.17
CA ASN A 119 -5.68 -15.08 21.18
C ASN A 119 -7.04 -15.17 20.47
N GLY A 120 -7.05 -15.82 19.30
CA GLY A 120 -8.23 -15.88 18.44
C GLY A 120 -7.84 -15.88 16.98
N LYS A 121 -8.62 -15.19 16.13
CA LYS A 121 -8.38 -15.13 14.67
C LYS A 121 -8.68 -13.74 14.14
N ILE A 122 -8.04 -13.37 13.03
CA ILE A 122 -8.23 -12.11 12.31
C ILE A 122 -8.37 -12.43 10.83
N GLU A 123 -9.60 -12.34 10.32
CA GLU A 123 -9.99 -13.06 9.12
C GLU A 123 -10.67 -12.22 8.05
N ALA A 124 -10.42 -12.61 6.80
CA ALA A 124 -11.14 -12.19 5.62
C ALA A 124 -11.56 -13.45 4.84
N TYR A 125 -12.81 -13.48 4.40
CA TYR A 125 -13.44 -14.60 3.71
C TYR A 125 -13.92 -14.17 2.32
N ASN A 126 -14.23 -15.14 1.46
CA ASN A 126 -14.82 -14.86 0.15
C ASN A 126 -16.11 -14.03 0.30
N ARG A 127 -16.33 -13.13 -0.65
CA ARG A 127 -17.58 -12.39 -0.79
C ARG A 127 -18.48 -13.12 -1.76
N CYS A 128 -19.72 -13.39 -1.35
CA CYS A 128 -20.73 -14.04 -2.19
C CYS A 128 -21.67 -13.00 -2.79
N LEU A 129 -21.51 -12.73 -4.09
CA LEU A 129 -22.12 -11.61 -4.78
C LEU A 129 -23.40 -11.95 -5.55
N ALA A 130 -23.71 -13.23 -5.72
CA ALA A 130 -24.87 -13.71 -6.48
C ALA A 130 -25.79 -14.59 -5.63
N ASP A 131 -26.97 -14.91 -6.17
CA ASP A 131 -27.94 -15.86 -5.61
C ASP A 131 -28.27 -15.61 -4.13
N GLY A 132 -28.48 -14.34 -3.77
CA GLY A 132 -28.81 -13.96 -2.40
C GLY A 132 -27.69 -14.25 -1.39
N GLY A 133 -26.42 -14.22 -1.82
CA GLY A 133 -25.26 -14.48 -0.97
C GLY A 133 -24.81 -15.93 -0.95
N THR A 134 -25.22 -16.73 -1.94
CA THR A 134 -24.85 -18.15 -2.05
C THR A 134 -24.06 -18.50 -3.32
N GLY A 135 -24.06 -17.59 -4.30
CA GLY A 135 -23.33 -17.72 -5.56
C GLY A 135 -22.22 -16.68 -5.70
N ASN A 136 -21.32 -16.90 -6.66
CA ASN A 136 -20.17 -16.02 -6.93
C ASN A 136 -19.36 -15.70 -5.65
N CYS A 137 -19.02 -16.73 -4.89
CA CYS A 137 -18.27 -16.62 -3.64
C CYS A 137 -16.76 -16.61 -3.91
N ILE A 138 -16.20 -15.43 -4.17
CA ILE A 138 -14.80 -15.24 -4.57
C ILE A 138 -14.12 -14.17 -3.70
N ALA A 139 -12.78 -14.14 -3.72
CA ALA A 139 -11.99 -13.11 -3.03
C ALA A 139 -11.40 -12.07 -4.00
N LEU A 140 -11.74 -12.11 -5.30
CA LEU A 140 -11.19 -11.21 -6.31
C LEU A 140 -11.38 -9.72 -5.99
N VAL A 141 -12.42 -9.36 -5.25
CA VAL A 141 -12.71 -7.97 -4.85
C VAL A 141 -12.38 -7.65 -3.40
N ASN A 142 -11.73 -8.54 -2.65
CA ASN A 142 -11.44 -8.31 -1.23
C ASN A 142 -10.25 -7.34 -1.02
N PHE A 143 -10.46 -6.06 -1.33
CA PHE A 143 -9.47 -4.98 -1.31
C PHE A 143 -9.40 -4.19 0.02
N TRP A 144 -8.48 -3.23 0.11
CA TRP A 144 -8.44 -2.16 1.13
C TRP A 144 -8.56 -2.64 2.59
N ARG A 145 -7.62 -3.47 3.03
CA ARG A 145 -7.52 -3.96 4.41
C ARG A 145 -6.07 -3.89 4.88
N MET A 146 -5.85 -3.59 6.16
CA MET A 146 -4.51 -3.58 6.74
C MET A 146 -4.49 -4.38 8.04
N LEU A 147 -3.48 -5.25 8.20
CA LEU A 147 -3.21 -5.97 9.44
C LEU A 147 -1.74 -5.79 9.81
N SER A 148 -1.46 -5.23 11.00
CA SER A 148 -0.06 -5.02 11.37
C SER A 148 0.32 -5.03 12.85
N ASN A 149 1.61 -5.25 13.09
CA ASN A 149 2.33 -4.99 14.35
C ASN A 149 1.73 -5.67 15.59
N LEU A 150 1.39 -6.96 15.47
CA LEU A 150 0.83 -7.76 16.55
C LEU A 150 1.21 -9.24 16.42
N SER A 151 1.05 -9.97 17.52
CA SER A 151 1.14 -11.43 17.54
C SER A 151 -0.24 -12.04 17.55
N LEU A 152 -0.45 -13.07 16.74
CA LEU A 152 -1.69 -13.84 16.68
C LEU A 152 -1.43 -15.28 17.11
N THR A 153 -2.03 -15.68 18.22
CA THR A 153 -2.17 -17.09 18.58
C THR A 153 -3.50 -17.60 18.04
N VAL A 154 -3.44 -18.34 16.93
CA VAL A 154 -4.62 -18.87 16.24
C VAL A 154 -5.40 -19.78 17.19
N ASN A 155 -6.65 -19.38 17.46
CA ASN A 155 -7.58 -20.16 18.26
C ASN A 155 -8.97 -20.13 17.62
N ALA A 156 -9.44 -21.28 17.16
CA ALA A 156 -10.72 -21.43 16.48
C ALA A 156 -11.88 -21.85 17.39
N ALA A 157 -11.71 -21.83 18.71
CA ALA A 157 -12.80 -22.14 19.62
C ALA A 157 -14.03 -21.25 19.32
N GLY A 158 -15.19 -21.89 19.14
CA GLY A 158 -16.44 -21.24 18.76
C GLY A 158 -16.65 -21.04 17.24
N GLN A 159 -15.71 -21.47 16.38
CA GLN A 159 -15.89 -21.46 14.92
C GLN A 159 -16.31 -22.84 14.37
N ASP A 160 -16.70 -22.87 13.08
CA ASP A 160 -17.01 -24.12 12.39
C ASP A 160 -15.78 -25.03 12.21
N GLY A 161 -16.04 -26.31 11.97
CA GLY A 161 -14.98 -27.31 11.85
C GLY A 161 -14.02 -27.07 10.66
N CYS A 162 -14.51 -26.53 9.54
CA CYS A 162 -13.68 -26.27 8.36
C CYS A 162 -12.66 -25.17 8.64
N ARG A 163 -13.11 -24.09 9.31
CA ARG A 163 -12.27 -22.94 9.65
C ARG A 163 -11.35 -23.17 10.84
N SER A 164 -11.38 -24.35 11.45
CA SER A 164 -10.54 -24.66 12.62
C SER A 164 -9.04 -24.82 12.33
N SER A 165 -8.68 -25.08 11.07
CA SER A 165 -7.32 -25.45 10.66
C SER A 165 -6.33 -24.27 10.58
N ALA A 166 -6.83 -23.06 10.34
CA ALA A 166 -5.99 -21.91 10.03
C ALA A 166 -6.70 -20.59 10.31
N ASN A 167 -5.91 -19.51 10.42
CA ASN A 167 -6.40 -18.15 10.21
C ASN A 167 -6.62 -17.91 8.70
N PHE A 168 -7.80 -17.43 8.29
CA PHE A 168 -8.12 -17.20 6.88
C PHE A 168 -7.96 -15.75 6.49
N TRP A 169 -7.14 -15.47 5.48
CA TRP A 169 -6.90 -14.15 4.93
C TRP A 169 -7.09 -14.17 3.41
N ALA A 170 -8.33 -14.46 2.99
CA ALA A 170 -8.71 -14.53 1.58
C ALA A 170 -8.90 -13.11 1.03
N VAL A 171 -7.89 -12.59 0.33
CA VAL A 171 -7.82 -11.18 -0.08
C VAL A 171 -7.27 -11.01 -1.50
N SER A 172 -7.37 -9.78 -2.01
CA SER A 172 -6.82 -9.33 -3.29
C SER A 172 -5.85 -8.14 -3.09
N GLN A 173 -5.72 -7.24 -4.07
CA GLN A 173 -4.84 -6.08 -4.08
C GLN A 173 -5.17 -5.02 -2.99
N ALA A 174 -4.21 -4.13 -2.72
CA ALA A 174 -4.24 -3.10 -1.66
C ALA A 174 -4.60 -3.64 -0.27
N VAL A 175 -4.10 -4.85 0.01
CA VAL A 175 -4.15 -5.48 1.32
C VAL A 175 -2.76 -5.80 1.80
N SER A 176 -2.45 -5.41 3.04
CA SER A 176 -1.11 -5.60 3.63
C SER A 176 -1.16 -6.38 4.94
N MET A 177 -0.34 -7.42 5.05
CA MET A 177 0.05 -8.04 6.32
C MET A 177 1.50 -7.64 6.64
N ARG A 178 1.72 -6.89 7.72
CA ARG A 178 3.05 -6.36 8.06
C ARG A 178 3.39 -6.55 9.53
N ARG A 179 4.62 -6.94 9.87
CA ARG A 179 5.06 -7.01 11.28
C ARG A 179 4.19 -7.93 12.12
N LEU A 180 3.99 -9.18 11.69
CA LEU A 180 3.16 -10.14 12.40
C LEU A 180 3.99 -11.28 12.98
N ASP A 181 3.59 -11.78 14.14
CA ASP A 181 4.08 -13.05 14.70
C ASP A 181 2.88 -14.00 14.83
N VAL A 182 2.70 -14.87 13.85
CA VAL A 182 1.53 -15.75 13.77
C VAL A 182 1.94 -17.17 14.18
N GLY A 183 1.18 -17.76 15.11
CA GLY A 183 1.42 -19.12 15.61
C GLY A 183 0.15 -19.77 16.17
N GLY A 184 0.28 -20.96 16.75
CA GLY A 184 -0.86 -21.71 17.32
C GLY A 184 -1.74 -22.46 16.30
N GLY A 185 -1.54 -22.23 14.99
CA GLY A 185 -2.27 -22.88 13.89
C GLY A 185 -1.67 -22.50 12.54
N GLY A 186 -2.35 -22.84 11.43
CA GLY A 186 -1.93 -22.44 10.08
C GLY A 186 -2.35 -21.02 9.68
N LEU A 187 -1.85 -20.55 8.54
CA LEU A 187 -2.36 -19.36 7.83
C LEU A 187 -2.85 -19.82 6.45
N SER A 188 -4.04 -19.39 6.03
CA SER A 188 -4.56 -19.63 4.69
C SER A 188 -4.81 -18.32 3.98
N LEU A 189 -4.27 -18.16 2.78
CA LEU A 189 -4.49 -17.00 1.91
C LEU A 189 -5.70 -17.20 0.99
N MET A 190 -6.41 -18.31 1.13
CA MET A 190 -7.63 -18.67 0.40
C MET A 190 -8.72 -19.03 1.41
N ASP A 191 -9.97 -18.72 1.09
CA ASP A 191 -11.13 -19.24 1.79
C ASP A 191 -11.75 -20.40 1.01
N TYR A 192 -11.35 -21.60 1.41
CA TYR A 192 -11.88 -22.84 0.86
C TYR A 192 -13.13 -23.35 1.59
N CYS A 193 -13.54 -22.69 2.67
CA CYS A 193 -14.68 -23.14 3.49
C CYS A 193 -16.01 -22.54 3.03
N THR A 194 -15.99 -21.40 2.34
CA THR A 194 -17.23 -20.77 1.83
C THR A 194 -17.80 -21.49 0.61
N ALA A 195 -16.96 -21.81 -0.38
CA ALA A 195 -17.41 -22.45 -1.62
C ALA A 195 -16.32 -23.30 -2.30
N GLY A 196 -15.47 -23.97 -1.50
CA GLY A 196 -14.27 -24.64 -2.00
C GLY A 196 -13.20 -23.64 -2.43
N PRO A 197 -12.09 -24.09 -3.04
CA PRO A 197 -11.11 -23.20 -3.64
C PRO A 197 -11.75 -22.30 -4.71
N GLN A 198 -11.59 -20.99 -4.55
CA GLN A 198 -12.23 -19.97 -5.38
C GLN A 198 -11.24 -18.87 -5.73
N TYR A 199 -11.52 -18.08 -6.77
CA TYR A 199 -10.56 -17.09 -7.27
C TYR A 199 -10.16 -16.04 -6.22
N ALA A 200 -8.85 -15.78 -6.13
CA ALA A 200 -8.24 -14.78 -5.26
C ALA A 200 -6.99 -14.20 -5.95
N SER A 201 -6.76 -12.89 -5.81
CA SER A 201 -5.71 -12.16 -6.55
C SER A 201 -4.89 -11.25 -5.64
N GLY A 202 -4.45 -11.80 -4.51
CA GLY A 202 -3.55 -11.14 -3.57
C GLY A 202 -2.13 -11.02 -4.13
N GLY A 203 -1.16 -10.62 -3.35
CA GLY A 203 -1.25 -10.05 -2.01
C GLY A 203 0.16 -9.76 -1.49
N PHE A 204 0.24 -9.07 -0.36
CA PHE A 204 1.52 -8.57 0.14
C PHE A 204 1.72 -8.90 1.63
N ILE A 205 2.84 -9.57 1.92
CA ILE A 205 3.32 -9.85 3.28
C ILE A 205 4.73 -9.28 3.44
N ALA A 206 4.97 -8.56 4.54
CA ALA A 206 6.31 -8.12 4.91
C ALA A 206 6.62 -8.24 6.40
N ASP A 207 7.90 -8.41 6.73
CA ASP A 207 8.42 -8.27 8.10
C ASP A 207 7.74 -9.18 9.12
N SER A 208 7.33 -10.39 8.70
CA SER A 208 6.45 -11.25 9.50
C SER A 208 7.05 -12.63 9.72
N ARG A 209 6.79 -13.21 10.89
CA ARG A 209 7.01 -14.63 11.19
C ARG A 209 5.68 -15.36 11.07
N LEU A 210 5.62 -16.34 10.18
CA LEU A 210 4.39 -17.03 9.81
C LEU A 210 4.52 -18.55 10.00
N PRO A 211 3.42 -19.24 10.33
CA PRO A 211 3.39 -20.69 10.39
C PRO A 211 3.37 -21.27 8.96
N ALA A 212 3.03 -22.57 8.84
CA ALA A 212 2.73 -23.15 7.54
C ALA A 212 1.63 -22.32 6.87
N THR A 213 1.92 -21.81 5.67
CA THR A 213 1.06 -20.91 4.93
C THR A 213 0.51 -21.60 3.68
N THR A 214 -0.81 -21.63 3.58
CA THR A 214 -1.54 -22.15 2.44
C THR A 214 -1.78 -21.03 1.43
N ASN A 215 -1.10 -21.08 0.28
CA ASN A 215 -1.38 -20.20 -0.86
C ASN A 215 -2.78 -20.49 -1.42
N GLY A 216 -3.08 -21.77 -1.64
CA GLY A 216 -4.35 -22.19 -2.21
C GLY A 216 -4.49 -21.69 -3.65
N SER A 217 -5.62 -21.07 -3.96
CA SER A 217 -5.99 -20.53 -5.28
C SER A 217 -5.44 -19.13 -5.58
N GLN A 218 -4.61 -18.55 -4.70
CA GLN A 218 -4.03 -17.23 -4.91
C GLN A 218 -3.19 -17.21 -6.18
N GLN A 219 -3.59 -16.36 -7.13
CA GLN A 219 -2.97 -16.20 -8.44
C GLN A 219 -1.49 -15.84 -8.33
N GLN A 220 -1.19 -14.80 -7.57
CA GLN A 220 0.17 -14.32 -7.30
C GLN A 220 0.31 -13.90 -5.84
N TRP A 221 1.55 -13.71 -5.37
CA TRP A 221 1.81 -13.13 -4.05
C TRP A 221 3.25 -12.63 -3.93
N LEU A 222 3.47 -11.54 -3.19
CA LEU A 222 4.80 -11.14 -2.72
C LEU A 222 4.91 -11.31 -1.21
N THR A 223 5.89 -12.11 -0.77
CA THR A 223 6.33 -12.15 0.63
C THR A 223 7.77 -11.66 0.71
N ARG A 224 8.05 -10.67 1.57
CA ARG A 224 9.43 -10.18 1.76
C ARG A 224 9.85 -10.05 3.21
N ASN A 225 11.16 -10.12 3.47
CA ASN A 225 11.78 -9.93 4.80
C ASN A 225 11.02 -10.67 5.90
N SER A 226 10.76 -11.95 5.68
CA SER A 226 9.87 -12.73 6.54
C SER A 226 10.50 -14.06 6.91
N GLU A 227 9.93 -14.71 7.91
CA GLU A 227 10.25 -16.08 8.29
C GLU A 227 8.99 -16.90 8.08
N ILE A 228 9.05 -17.97 7.29
CA ILE A 228 7.90 -18.86 7.07
C ILE A 228 8.27 -20.29 7.44
N ALA A 229 7.36 -21.01 8.10
CA ALA A 229 7.58 -22.42 8.38
C ALA A 229 7.41 -23.33 7.15
N GLY A 230 6.65 -22.86 6.15
CA GLY A 230 6.46 -23.54 4.87
C GLY A 230 5.39 -22.86 4.01
N TRP A 231 5.40 -23.17 2.71
CA TRP A 231 4.48 -22.63 1.72
C TRP A 231 3.87 -23.77 0.89
N SER A 232 2.55 -23.81 0.73
CA SER A 232 1.86 -25.00 0.21
C SER A 232 2.02 -25.24 -1.29
N ASN A 233 1.88 -24.20 -2.12
CA ASN A 233 1.81 -24.30 -3.58
C ASN A 233 1.98 -22.91 -4.25
N ALA A 234 2.06 -22.91 -5.57
CA ALA A 234 1.96 -21.71 -6.41
C ALA A 234 0.85 -21.89 -7.47
N VAL A 235 0.37 -20.79 -8.05
CA VAL A 235 -0.61 -20.77 -9.14
C VAL A 235 0.02 -20.16 -10.38
N TRP A 236 0.30 -18.85 -10.37
CA TRP A 236 0.96 -18.17 -11.48
C TRP A 236 2.28 -17.54 -11.06
N ASN A 237 2.33 -16.74 -10.00
CA ASN A 237 3.53 -15.95 -9.70
C ASN A 237 3.73 -15.73 -8.18
N GLN A 238 4.40 -16.68 -7.52
CA GLN A 238 4.66 -16.62 -6.08
C GLN A 238 6.10 -16.18 -5.83
N VAL A 239 6.26 -14.94 -5.35
CA VAL A 239 7.56 -14.26 -5.23
C VAL A 239 7.97 -14.11 -3.77
N PHE A 240 9.22 -14.45 -3.49
CA PHE A 240 9.85 -14.33 -2.18
C PHE A 240 11.13 -13.51 -2.28
N ALA A 241 11.33 -12.54 -1.38
CA ALA A 241 12.57 -11.77 -1.31
C ALA A 241 13.04 -11.59 0.13
N GLY A 242 14.24 -12.06 0.46
CA GLY A 242 14.72 -11.97 1.85
C GLY A 242 13.91 -12.83 2.82
N VAL A 243 13.34 -13.94 2.36
CA VAL A 243 12.47 -14.80 3.18
C VAL A 243 13.23 -16.03 3.67
N VAL A 244 13.31 -16.19 4.98
CA VAL A 244 13.81 -17.42 5.61
C VAL A 244 12.73 -18.48 5.49
N GLY A 245 13.07 -19.64 4.92
CA GLY A 245 12.14 -20.75 4.71
C GLY A 245 11.35 -20.68 3.39
N ALA A 246 11.66 -19.73 2.49
CA ALA A 246 11.06 -19.69 1.16
C ALA A 246 11.44 -20.92 0.32
N PRO A 247 10.53 -21.41 -0.54
CA PRO A 247 10.85 -22.46 -1.50
C PRO A 247 11.90 -21.99 -2.51
N ALA A 248 12.72 -22.91 -3.02
CA ALA A 248 13.66 -22.60 -4.09
C ALA A 248 12.94 -22.43 -5.44
N ASP A 249 13.48 -21.58 -6.31
CA ASP A 249 12.98 -21.33 -7.67
C ASP A 249 13.71 -22.15 -8.75
N ALA A 250 14.52 -23.14 -8.34
CA ALA A 250 15.35 -23.95 -9.24
C ALA A 250 14.56 -24.78 -10.26
N THR A 251 13.27 -25.02 -10.03
CA THR A 251 12.38 -25.78 -10.92
C THR A 251 11.36 -24.89 -11.63
N PHE A 252 11.51 -23.55 -11.57
CA PHE A 252 10.67 -22.66 -12.37
C PHE A 252 10.69 -23.14 -13.84
N PRO A 253 9.52 -23.34 -14.47
CA PRO A 253 8.23 -22.76 -14.09
C PRO A 253 7.27 -23.62 -13.27
N ASP A 254 7.62 -24.86 -12.94
CA ASP A 254 6.73 -25.75 -12.20
C ASP A 254 7.41 -26.29 -10.93
N PRO A 255 7.01 -25.80 -9.74
CA PRO A 255 6.06 -24.69 -9.49
C PRO A 255 6.63 -23.29 -9.84
N PRO A 256 5.77 -22.28 -10.13
CA PRO A 256 6.22 -20.95 -10.54
C PRO A 256 6.61 -20.06 -9.34
N TYR A 257 7.68 -20.45 -8.66
CA TYR A 257 8.31 -19.65 -7.61
C TYR A 257 9.40 -18.73 -8.19
N THR A 258 9.49 -17.52 -7.65
CA THR A 258 10.65 -16.64 -7.84
C THR A 258 11.23 -16.31 -6.47
N THR A 259 12.49 -16.68 -6.21
CA THR A 259 13.04 -16.58 -4.86
C THR A 259 14.38 -15.87 -4.86
N LEU A 260 14.42 -14.72 -4.18
CA LEU A 260 15.63 -13.94 -3.94
C LEU A 260 16.07 -14.14 -2.49
N ASP A 261 17.36 -14.43 -2.29
CA ASP A 261 17.93 -14.67 -0.96
C ASP A 261 17.81 -13.45 -0.03
N THR A 262 17.90 -12.25 -0.61
CA THR A 262 17.77 -10.96 0.09
C THR A 262 16.81 -10.04 -0.65
N THR A 263 16.22 -9.08 0.08
CA THR A 263 15.56 -7.92 -0.53
C THR A 263 16.62 -6.83 -0.77
N PRO A 264 16.92 -6.43 -2.02
CA PRO A 264 18.05 -5.53 -2.31
C PRO A 264 17.98 -4.17 -1.62
N VAL A 265 16.78 -3.60 -1.55
CA VAL A 265 16.48 -2.37 -0.82
C VAL A 265 15.12 -2.52 -0.15
N SER A 266 15.04 -2.25 1.15
CA SER A 266 13.77 -2.27 1.88
C SER A 266 13.74 -1.20 2.95
N ARG A 267 12.54 -0.79 3.35
CA ARG A 267 12.30 -0.01 4.56
C ARG A 267 10.94 -0.44 5.09
N GLU A 268 10.88 -0.87 6.34
CA GLU A 268 9.60 -1.24 6.92
C GLU A 268 8.70 -0.02 7.13
N LYS A 269 7.39 -0.19 6.94
CA LYS A 269 6.41 0.89 7.02
C LYS A 269 6.47 1.57 8.40
N PRO A 270 6.42 2.91 8.49
CA PRO A 270 6.26 3.59 9.77
C PRO A 270 4.97 3.14 10.49
N TYR A 271 5.04 3.05 11.81
CA TYR A 271 3.93 2.59 12.64
C TYR A 271 3.81 3.38 13.94
N LEU A 272 2.57 3.56 14.40
CA LEU A 272 2.27 4.19 15.68
C LEU A 272 2.50 3.17 16.81
N TYR A 273 3.11 3.59 17.90
CA TYR A 273 3.24 2.78 19.11
C TYR A 273 3.15 3.62 20.38
N VAL A 274 2.88 2.95 21.50
CA VAL A 274 2.80 3.56 22.84
C VAL A 274 3.96 3.02 23.67
N ASP A 275 4.78 3.92 24.23
CA ASP A 275 5.87 3.53 25.11
C ASP A 275 5.40 3.15 26.52
N GLY A 276 6.30 2.58 27.34
CA GLY A 276 5.98 2.17 28.72
C GLY A 276 5.53 3.31 29.66
N LYS A 277 5.61 4.57 29.23
CA LYS A 277 5.11 5.75 29.96
C LYS A 277 3.76 6.24 29.41
N GLY A 278 3.16 5.53 28.45
CA GLY A 278 1.91 5.91 27.80
C GLY A 278 2.04 6.98 26.73
N ARG A 279 3.26 7.30 26.27
CA ARG A 279 3.48 8.33 25.24
C ARG A 279 3.42 7.71 23.86
N TYR A 280 2.71 8.37 22.95
CA TYR A 280 2.58 7.96 21.56
C TYR A 280 3.77 8.44 20.73
N HIS A 281 4.27 7.55 19.89
CA HIS A 281 5.37 7.80 18.97
C HIS A 281 5.06 7.15 17.62
N VAL A 282 5.64 7.69 16.55
CA VAL A 282 5.73 7.01 15.27
C VAL A 282 7.15 6.45 15.15
N ARG A 283 7.28 5.12 15.03
CA ARG A 283 8.54 4.50 14.64
C ARG A 283 8.71 4.66 13.14
N VAL A 284 9.85 5.17 12.71
CA VAL A 284 10.27 5.24 11.31
C VAL A 284 11.47 4.31 11.14
N PRO A 285 11.25 3.10 10.63
CA PRO A 285 12.32 2.15 10.34
C PRO A 285 13.38 2.74 9.41
N ALA A 286 14.65 2.37 9.63
CA ALA A 286 15.73 2.73 8.72
C ALA A 286 15.60 1.96 7.39
N ALA A 287 16.07 2.55 6.30
CA ALA A 287 16.27 1.79 5.07
C ALA A 287 17.38 0.75 5.28
N GLN A 288 17.20 -0.42 4.70
CA GLN A 288 18.15 -1.52 4.71
C GLN A 288 18.48 -1.93 3.29
N ARG A 289 19.64 -2.57 3.15
CA ARG A 289 20.09 -3.22 1.92
C ARG A 289 20.30 -4.69 2.21
N ASP A 290 20.04 -5.50 1.21
CA ASP A 290 20.24 -6.95 1.26
C ASP A 290 19.61 -7.57 2.52
N SER A 291 18.40 -7.13 2.85
CA SER A 291 17.72 -7.54 4.07
C SER A 291 17.11 -8.94 3.95
N ARG A 292 17.05 -9.64 5.07
CA ARG A 292 16.52 -11.01 5.17
C ARG A 292 15.94 -11.26 6.55
N GLY A 293 14.81 -11.97 6.60
CA GLY A 293 14.09 -12.27 7.84
C GLY A 293 13.47 -11.03 8.47
N VAL A 294 12.96 -11.19 9.69
CA VAL A 294 12.21 -10.13 10.37
C VAL A 294 13.14 -9.10 11.01
N SER A 295 12.75 -7.83 10.93
CA SER A 295 13.50 -6.68 11.43
C SER A 295 13.44 -6.50 12.95
N TRP A 296 12.52 -7.21 13.62
CA TRP A 296 12.23 -7.10 15.06
C TRP A 296 12.77 -8.29 15.88
N ALA A 297 13.54 -9.20 15.25
CA ALA A 297 14.12 -10.37 15.93
C ALA A 297 15.01 -9.98 17.14
N ASN A 298 15.69 -8.84 17.06
CA ASN A 298 16.66 -8.38 18.06
C ASN A 298 16.16 -7.15 18.85
N GLY A 299 14.83 -7.02 19.00
CA GLY A 299 14.19 -5.91 19.71
C GLY A 299 13.49 -4.92 18.77
N ILE A 300 13.43 -3.64 19.17
CA ILE A 300 12.77 -2.62 18.35
C ILE A 300 13.48 -2.50 16.99
N THR A 301 12.71 -2.55 15.92
CA THR A 301 13.23 -2.43 14.55
C THR A 301 14.10 -1.20 14.39
N PRO A 302 15.35 -1.31 13.88
CA PRO A 302 16.26 -0.17 13.71
C PRO A 302 15.64 1.02 12.96
N GLY A 303 15.97 2.24 13.37
CA GLY A 303 15.30 3.46 12.92
C GLY A 303 15.21 4.54 14.01
N ARG A 304 14.33 5.51 13.80
CA ARG A 304 14.08 6.62 14.75
C ARG A 304 12.63 6.62 15.24
N SER A 305 12.42 7.09 16.46
CA SER A 305 11.07 7.30 17.01
C SER A 305 10.80 8.79 17.12
N ILE A 306 9.66 9.22 16.58
CA ILE A 306 9.24 10.62 16.57
C ILE A 306 8.05 10.75 17.51
N PRO A 307 8.07 11.67 18.49
CA PRO A 307 6.91 11.93 19.34
C PRO A 307 5.70 12.34 18.50
N ILE A 308 4.49 11.90 18.87
CA ILE A 308 3.28 12.29 18.14
C ILE A 308 3.06 13.81 18.11
N ASP A 309 3.59 14.53 19.12
CA ASP A 309 3.53 15.99 19.19
C ASP A 309 4.27 16.69 18.03
N ASP A 310 5.19 16.00 17.35
CA ASP A 310 5.89 16.50 16.15
C ASP A 310 5.13 16.22 14.84
N PHE A 311 3.96 15.60 14.92
CA PHE A 311 3.02 15.46 13.80
C PHE A 311 1.91 16.50 13.90
N PHE A 312 1.48 16.98 12.73
CA PHE A 312 0.13 17.51 12.58
C PHE A 312 -0.82 16.34 12.34
N VAL A 313 -1.69 16.07 13.31
CA VAL A 313 -2.76 15.06 13.22
C VAL A 313 -3.94 15.70 12.49
N ALA A 314 -3.96 15.55 11.17
CA ALA A 314 -4.99 16.10 10.30
C ALA A 314 -6.25 15.24 10.30
N ARG A 315 -7.40 15.89 10.17
CA ARG A 315 -8.73 15.27 10.08
C ARG A 315 -9.44 15.65 8.79
N PRO A 316 -10.41 14.84 8.33
CA PRO A 316 -11.34 15.28 7.30
C PRO A 316 -11.92 16.66 7.65
N GLY A 317 -11.83 17.60 6.73
CA GLY A 317 -12.24 19.01 6.91
C GLY A 317 -11.11 19.99 7.24
N ASP A 318 -9.91 19.52 7.65
CA ASP A 318 -8.74 20.39 7.74
C ASP A 318 -8.35 20.90 6.36
N SER A 319 -8.14 22.21 6.23
CA SER A 319 -7.76 22.80 4.94
C SER A 319 -6.33 22.40 4.54
N VAL A 320 -6.12 22.18 3.24
CA VAL A 320 -4.77 21.98 2.66
C VAL A 320 -3.83 23.13 3.05
N ARG A 321 -4.33 24.37 3.12
CA ARG A 321 -3.54 25.52 3.59
C ARG A 321 -2.98 25.31 5.00
N THR A 322 -3.80 24.77 5.92
CA THR A 322 -3.36 24.43 7.28
C THR A 322 -2.32 23.31 7.24
N ILE A 323 -2.59 22.24 6.49
CA ILE A 323 -1.66 21.10 6.33
C ILE A 323 -0.29 21.59 5.84
N ASN A 324 -0.27 22.32 4.72
CA ASN A 324 0.97 22.86 4.15
C ASN A 324 1.67 23.84 5.10
N SER A 325 0.92 24.66 5.85
CA SER A 325 1.51 25.55 6.86
C SER A 325 2.18 24.78 7.99
N GLN A 326 1.67 23.61 8.39
CA GLN A 326 2.27 22.79 9.45
C GLN A 326 3.51 22.05 8.94
N LEU A 327 3.45 21.51 7.72
CA LEU A 327 4.61 20.94 7.04
C LEU A 327 5.76 21.96 6.91
N ALA A 328 5.43 23.19 6.51
CA ALA A 328 6.40 24.29 6.42
C ALA A 328 6.99 24.70 7.79
N ARG A 329 6.26 24.48 8.89
CA ARG A 329 6.73 24.74 10.27
C ARG A 329 7.54 23.59 10.87
N GLY A 330 7.84 22.55 10.10
CA GLY A 330 8.67 21.44 10.57
C GLY A 330 7.87 20.24 11.09
N LYS A 331 6.53 20.26 11.08
CA LYS A 331 5.74 19.07 11.47
C LYS A 331 5.83 17.98 10.42
N HIS A 332 5.63 16.76 10.86
CA HIS A 332 5.22 15.63 10.01
C HIS A 332 3.69 15.63 9.84
N LEU A 333 3.14 14.73 9.03
CA LEU A 333 1.70 14.65 8.79
C LEU A 333 1.18 13.26 9.16
N LEU A 334 0.17 13.21 10.02
CA LEU A 334 -0.63 12.02 10.26
C LEU A 334 -2.06 12.29 9.78
N LEU A 335 -2.56 11.49 8.84
CA LEU A 335 -3.91 11.57 8.32
C LEU A 335 -4.78 10.55 9.07
N THR A 336 -5.73 11.03 9.87
CA THR A 336 -6.73 10.16 10.52
C THR A 336 -7.66 9.53 9.47
N PRO A 337 -8.35 8.42 9.77
CA PRO A 337 -9.18 7.73 8.79
C PRO A 337 -10.31 8.62 8.26
N GLY A 338 -10.43 8.71 6.93
CA GLY A 338 -11.47 9.47 6.24
C GLY A 338 -11.04 9.99 4.85
N GLY A 339 -11.95 10.68 4.18
CA GLY A 339 -11.70 11.35 2.90
C GLY A 339 -11.29 12.81 3.07
N TYR A 340 -10.32 13.25 2.27
CA TYR A 340 -9.79 14.62 2.26
C TYR A 340 -9.90 15.18 0.84
N ASP A 341 -10.71 16.23 0.68
CA ASP A 341 -10.84 16.92 -0.60
C ASP A 341 -9.65 17.87 -0.83
N ILE A 342 -8.83 17.55 -1.83
CA ILE A 342 -7.58 18.26 -2.12
C ILE A 342 -7.76 19.16 -3.34
N ALA A 343 -8.20 20.40 -3.09
CA ALA A 343 -8.37 21.42 -4.14
C ALA A 343 -7.07 22.13 -4.55
N ARG A 344 -5.98 21.90 -3.80
CA ARG A 344 -4.61 22.34 -4.07
C ARG A 344 -3.67 21.32 -3.45
N GLY A 345 -2.55 21.01 -4.09
CA GLY A 345 -1.65 19.94 -3.62
C GLY A 345 -1.13 20.12 -2.20
N ILE A 346 -1.01 19.00 -1.48
CA ILE A 346 -0.21 18.91 -0.27
C ILE A 346 1.26 18.86 -0.70
N GLU A 347 2.06 19.83 -0.24
CA GLU A 347 3.43 20.04 -0.70
C GLU A 347 4.44 19.60 0.38
N VAL A 348 5.09 18.46 0.19
CA VAL A 348 6.11 17.93 1.10
C VAL A 348 7.50 18.35 0.61
N LYS A 349 8.06 19.39 1.24
CA LYS A 349 9.32 20.02 0.78
C LYS A 349 10.55 19.76 1.65
N ARG A 350 10.35 19.17 2.83
CA ARG A 350 11.43 18.97 3.81
C ARG A 350 11.87 17.51 3.77
N ALA A 351 13.18 17.28 3.70
CA ALA A 351 13.77 15.96 3.85
C ALA A 351 13.28 15.26 5.14
N ASP A 352 13.25 13.93 5.14
CA ASP A 352 12.85 13.10 6.29
C ASP A 352 11.40 13.32 6.77
N THR A 353 10.55 14.00 5.99
CA THR A 353 9.15 14.19 6.34
C THR A 353 8.38 12.87 6.23
N VAL A 354 7.65 12.51 7.28
CA VAL A 354 6.70 11.40 7.26
C VAL A 354 5.29 11.93 6.98
N VAL A 355 4.61 11.29 6.03
CA VAL A 355 3.17 11.37 5.79
C VAL A 355 2.60 9.98 6.06
N LEU A 356 1.90 9.81 7.18
CA LEU A 356 1.34 8.52 7.59
C LEU A 356 -0.19 8.59 7.61
N GLY A 357 -0.86 7.75 6.82
CA GLY A 357 -2.30 7.54 6.90
C GLY A 357 -2.67 6.38 7.80
N LEU A 358 -3.78 6.53 8.51
CA LEU A 358 -4.44 5.46 9.28
C LEU A 358 -5.75 5.07 8.58
N GLY A 359 -6.11 3.79 8.64
CA GLY A 359 -7.41 3.27 8.21
C GLY A 359 -7.77 3.59 6.76
N HIS A 360 -6.81 3.53 5.83
CA HIS A 360 -7.01 3.93 4.42
C HIS A 360 -7.46 5.39 4.24
N ALA A 361 -6.83 6.33 4.97
CA ALA A 361 -6.99 7.76 4.73
C ALA A 361 -6.84 8.07 3.22
N THR A 362 -7.83 8.76 2.66
CA THR A 362 -7.99 8.93 1.21
C THR A 362 -7.88 10.40 0.82
N LEU A 363 -6.96 10.74 -0.07
CA LEU A 363 -6.82 12.08 -0.66
C LEU A 363 -7.54 12.11 -2.01
N THR A 364 -8.63 12.87 -2.12
CA THR A 364 -9.40 12.97 -3.37
C THR A 364 -9.07 14.26 -4.10
N ALA A 365 -8.64 14.16 -5.37
CA ALA A 365 -8.34 15.32 -6.18
C ALA A 365 -9.60 16.18 -6.42
N VAL A 366 -9.49 17.48 -6.21
CA VAL A 366 -10.55 18.45 -6.54
C VAL A 366 -9.98 19.48 -7.52
N ASN A 367 -10.81 19.92 -8.47
CA ASN A 367 -10.45 20.90 -9.50
C ASN A 367 -9.22 20.52 -10.36
N GLY A 368 -8.90 19.23 -10.49
CA GLY A 368 -7.76 18.74 -11.26
C GLY A 368 -6.40 19.02 -10.59
N ALA A 369 -6.40 19.21 -9.26
CA ALA A 369 -5.17 19.34 -8.49
C ALA A 369 -4.34 18.05 -8.52
N VAL A 370 -3.05 18.15 -8.19
CA VAL A 370 -2.23 16.99 -7.81
C VAL A 370 -2.36 16.81 -6.30
N PRO A 371 -3.05 15.79 -5.77
CA PRO A 371 -3.29 15.66 -4.33
C PRO A 371 -2.03 15.72 -3.45
N LEU A 372 -0.95 15.07 -3.87
CA LEU A 372 0.29 15.02 -3.10
C LEU A 372 1.50 15.22 -4.02
N GLU A 373 2.35 16.17 -3.64
CA GLU A 373 3.61 16.47 -4.31
C GLU A 373 4.74 16.40 -3.29
N VAL A 374 5.70 15.52 -3.55
CA VAL A 374 6.95 15.42 -2.79
C VAL A 374 8.02 16.14 -3.61
N ALA A 375 8.66 17.15 -3.04
CA ALA A 375 9.78 17.84 -3.69
C ALA A 375 10.98 16.91 -3.83
N ASP A 376 11.98 17.32 -4.63
CA ASP A 376 13.21 16.55 -4.84
C ASP A 376 14.12 16.61 -3.59
N VAL A 377 13.72 15.90 -2.53
CA VAL A 377 14.41 15.80 -1.24
C VAL A 377 14.45 14.34 -0.74
N PRO A 378 15.52 13.94 -0.03
CA PRO A 378 15.68 12.56 0.41
C PRO A 378 14.85 12.23 1.66
N GLY A 379 14.66 10.94 1.90
CA GLY A 379 14.16 10.41 3.17
C GLY A 379 12.69 10.65 3.47
N VAL A 380 11.93 11.25 2.54
CA VAL A 380 10.48 11.39 2.73
C VAL A 380 9.85 10.00 2.77
N VAL A 381 8.91 9.78 3.68
CA VAL A 381 8.16 8.52 3.76
C VAL A 381 6.67 8.82 3.66
N VAL A 382 6.03 8.33 2.62
CA VAL A 382 4.56 8.35 2.45
C VAL A 382 4.06 6.94 2.69
N ALA A 383 3.18 6.76 3.67
CA ALA A 383 2.75 5.44 4.11
C ALA A 383 1.26 5.36 4.42
N GLY A 384 0.58 4.31 3.93
CA GLY A 384 -0.83 4.04 4.25
C GLY A 384 -1.82 5.08 3.70
N VAL A 385 -1.56 5.61 2.49
CA VAL A 385 -2.35 6.67 1.87
C VAL A 385 -3.00 6.17 0.59
N THR A 386 -4.31 6.32 0.48
CA THR A 386 -5.03 6.13 -0.79
C THR A 386 -5.20 7.48 -1.49
N ILE A 387 -5.10 7.53 -2.81
CA ILE A 387 -5.26 8.75 -3.61
C ILE A 387 -6.30 8.51 -4.70
N ASP A 388 -7.39 9.26 -4.66
CA ASP A 388 -8.48 9.18 -5.62
C ASP A 388 -8.36 10.28 -6.66
N ALA A 389 -8.57 9.91 -7.92
CA ALA A 389 -8.83 10.86 -8.97
C ALA A 389 -10.18 11.57 -8.74
N GLY A 390 -10.25 12.81 -9.19
CA GLY A 390 -11.46 13.63 -9.13
C GLY A 390 -12.18 13.72 -10.47
N LEU A 391 -13.34 14.39 -10.43
CA LEU A 391 -14.17 14.63 -11.62
C LEU A 391 -13.40 15.38 -12.74
N ARG A 392 -12.56 16.35 -12.38
CA ARG A 392 -11.71 17.07 -13.34
C ARG A 392 -10.37 16.36 -13.46
N GLU A 393 -9.94 16.14 -14.70
CA GLU A 393 -8.69 15.45 -14.98
C GLU A 393 -7.51 16.14 -14.28
N SER A 394 -6.80 15.36 -13.47
CA SER A 394 -5.54 15.77 -12.83
C SER A 394 -4.37 15.45 -13.77
N PRO A 395 -3.33 16.30 -13.83
CA PRO A 395 -2.15 15.96 -14.64
C PRO A 395 -1.39 14.75 -14.07
N VAL A 396 -1.36 14.65 -12.74
CA VAL A 396 -0.76 13.56 -11.95
C VAL A 396 -1.56 13.42 -10.64
N LEU A 397 -1.62 12.25 -10.00
CA LEU A 397 -2.19 12.11 -8.64
C LEU A 397 -1.14 12.17 -7.52
N LEU A 398 -0.02 11.45 -7.69
CA LEU A 398 1.17 11.60 -6.84
C LEU A 398 2.39 11.88 -7.70
N ARG A 399 3.07 13.00 -7.40
CA ARG A 399 4.37 13.31 -7.97
C ARG A 399 5.46 13.21 -6.90
N VAL A 400 6.51 12.44 -7.18
CA VAL A 400 7.71 12.32 -6.34
C VAL A 400 8.90 12.90 -7.09
N GLY A 401 9.39 14.06 -6.65
CA GLY A 401 10.44 14.82 -7.33
C GLY A 401 9.91 15.67 -8.48
N ASP A 402 10.65 16.72 -8.81
CA ASP A 402 10.36 17.57 -9.97
C ASP A 402 10.84 16.90 -11.27
N ARG A 403 10.10 17.04 -12.38
CA ARG A 403 10.48 16.49 -13.70
C ARG A 403 11.84 16.96 -14.22
N HIS A 404 12.36 18.06 -13.68
CA HIS A 404 13.65 18.65 -14.00
C HIS A 404 14.58 18.72 -12.78
N GLY A 405 14.20 18.06 -11.68
CA GLY A 405 15.06 17.89 -10.52
C GLY A 405 16.29 17.11 -10.93
N ARG A 406 17.45 17.54 -10.42
CA ARG A 406 18.70 16.79 -10.50
C ARG A 406 19.15 16.54 -9.07
N ASP A 407 19.43 15.28 -8.75
CA ASP A 407 20.21 14.89 -7.58
C ASP A 407 19.53 15.01 -6.19
N GLY A 408 18.19 15.02 -6.08
CA GLY A 408 17.51 15.01 -4.77
C GLY A 408 17.31 13.63 -4.12
N GLY A 409 17.61 12.54 -4.84
CA GLY A 409 17.54 11.17 -4.35
C GLY A 409 18.67 10.79 -3.38
N SER A 410 18.48 9.72 -2.59
CA SER A 410 19.54 9.19 -1.72
C SER A 410 19.53 7.67 -1.65
N PRO A 411 20.65 6.98 -1.96
CA PRO A 411 20.73 5.53 -1.88
C PRO A 411 20.71 4.99 -0.43
N SER A 412 21.13 5.79 0.55
CA SER A 412 21.13 5.40 1.98
C SER A 412 19.87 5.85 2.72
N ASN A 413 19.18 6.86 2.19
CA ASN A 413 17.95 7.39 2.77
C ASN A 413 16.91 7.65 1.67
N PRO A 414 16.46 6.60 0.97
CA PRO A 414 15.55 6.74 -0.15
C PRO A 414 14.24 7.38 0.31
N THR A 415 13.64 8.19 -0.57
CA THR A 415 12.22 8.50 -0.43
C THR A 415 11.43 7.21 -0.62
N THR A 416 10.46 6.95 0.26
CA THR A 416 9.76 5.66 0.36
C THR A 416 8.26 5.85 0.24
N LEU A 417 7.62 5.05 -0.60
CA LEU A 417 6.17 4.88 -0.67
C LEU A 417 5.85 3.50 -0.09
N SER A 418 5.00 3.41 0.95
CA SER A 418 4.61 2.13 1.55
C SER A 418 3.11 2.01 1.72
N ASP A 419 2.45 1.02 1.12
CA ASP A 419 0.98 0.93 1.12
C ASP A 419 0.34 2.22 0.57
N VAL A 420 0.82 2.68 -0.59
CA VAL A 420 0.27 3.85 -1.29
C VAL A 420 -0.56 3.36 -2.48
N TYR A 421 -1.85 3.69 -2.47
CA TYR A 421 -2.82 3.14 -3.41
C TYR A 421 -3.51 4.23 -4.23
N PHE A 422 -3.98 3.92 -5.43
CA PHE A 422 -4.62 4.86 -6.34
C PHE A 422 -5.92 4.29 -6.90
N ARG A 423 -6.92 5.16 -7.07
CA ARG A 423 -8.16 4.82 -7.76
C ARG A 423 -8.54 5.88 -8.77
N VAL A 424 -8.79 5.46 -10.01
CA VAL A 424 -9.30 6.30 -11.09
C VAL A 424 -10.66 5.76 -11.53
N GLY A 425 -11.73 6.25 -10.91
CA GLY A 425 -13.04 5.59 -11.02
C GLY A 425 -13.30 4.59 -9.89
N GLY A 426 -14.45 3.94 -9.93
CA GLY A 426 -14.95 2.97 -8.96
C GLY A 426 -15.94 3.61 -7.98
N PRO A 427 -15.48 4.32 -6.93
CA PRO A 427 -16.39 4.98 -5.99
C PRO A 427 -17.13 6.18 -6.57
N HIS A 428 -16.54 6.84 -7.56
CA HIS A 428 -17.06 8.03 -8.25
C HIS A 428 -16.29 8.25 -9.55
N ILE A 429 -16.79 9.13 -10.42
CA ILE A 429 -16.09 9.50 -11.66
C ILE A 429 -14.72 10.13 -11.34
N GLY A 430 -13.67 9.48 -11.82
CA GLY A 430 -12.29 9.88 -11.58
C GLY A 430 -11.49 9.98 -12.88
N ARG A 431 -10.71 11.05 -13.04
CA ARG A 431 -9.89 11.29 -14.24
C ARG A 431 -8.47 11.71 -13.90
N THR A 432 -7.49 11.08 -14.54
CA THR A 432 -6.09 11.51 -14.47
C THR A 432 -5.34 11.24 -15.77
N ASN A 433 -4.33 12.04 -16.06
CA ASN A 433 -3.39 11.74 -17.11
C ASN A 433 -2.37 10.68 -16.65
N ILE A 434 -1.73 10.87 -15.49
CA ILE A 434 -0.82 9.91 -14.86
C ILE A 434 -1.29 9.66 -13.43
N ALA A 435 -1.34 8.42 -12.94
CA ALA A 435 -1.66 8.20 -11.53
C ALA A 435 -0.42 8.44 -10.65
N LEU A 436 0.66 7.70 -10.88
CA LEU A 436 1.92 7.81 -10.16
C LEU A 436 3.05 8.30 -11.08
N GLU A 437 3.70 9.41 -10.71
CA GLU A 437 4.90 9.91 -11.39
C GLU A 437 6.08 9.96 -10.40
N VAL A 438 7.13 9.20 -10.68
CA VAL A 438 8.36 9.14 -9.85
C VAL A 438 9.52 9.69 -10.65
N ASN A 439 9.95 10.91 -10.33
CA ASN A 439 11.06 11.60 -10.98
C ASN A 439 12.37 11.51 -10.18
N SER A 440 12.31 11.47 -8.85
CA SER A 440 13.52 11.36 -8.03
C SER A 440 14.18 9.99 -8.14
N ASP A 441 15.52 9.98 -8.13
CA ASP A 441 16.32 8.76 -8.09
C ASP A 441 16.21 8.02 -6.75
N HIS A 442 16.54 6.73 -6.77
CA HIS A 442 16.59 5.85 -5.60
C HIS A 442 15.27 5.69 -4.82
N VAL A 443 14.14 6.14 -5.35
CA VAL A 443 12.85 5.96 -4.67
C VAL A 443 12.58 4.47 -4.44
N LEU A 444 12.11 4.15 -3.24
CA LEU A 444 11.63 2.82 -2.88
C LEU A 444 10.10 2.83 -2.92
N ILE A 445 9.52 2.06 -3.82
CA ILE A 445 8.07 1.81 -3.90
C ILE A 445 7.82 0.43 -3.26
N ASP A 446 7.21 0.38 -2.10
CA ASP A 446 7.01 -0.85 -1.33
C ASP A 446 5.52 -1.11 -1.08
N HIS A 447 4.93 -1.95 -1.93
CA HIS A 447 3.49 -2.23 -2.00
C HIS A 447 2.67 -1.02 -2.45
N THR A 448 2.39 -1.00 -3.76
CA THR A 448 1.52 0.01 -4.38
C THR A 448 0.57 -0.68 -5.35
N TRP A 449 -0.69 -0.25 -5.29
CA TRP A 449 -1.72 -0.63 -6.27
C TRP A 449 -2.21 0.62 -6.98
N VAL A 450 -2.02 0.67 -8.29
CA VAL A 450 -2.43 1.77 -9.15
C VAL A 450 -3.56 1.26 -10.04
N TRP A 451 -4.80 1.60 -9.70
CA TRP A 451 -5.97 0.99 -10.31
C TRP A 451 -6.82 2.03 -11.04
N ARG A 452 -7.00 1.85 -12.35
CA ARG A 452 -8.11 2.46 -13.07
C ARG A 452 -9.31 1.53 -12.92
N GLY A 453 -10.42 2.05 -12.41
CA GLY A 453 -11.55 1.21 -12.05
C GLY A 453 -12.06 0.40 -13.23
N ASP A 454 -12.11 -0.92 -13.11
CA ASP A 454 -12.77 -1.82 -14.07
C ASP A 454 -14.26 -2.03 -13.73
N HIS A 455 -14.65 -1.79 -12.48
CA HIS A 455 -16.02 -1.80 -11.99
C HIS A 455 -16.23 -0.69 -10.94
N GLY A 456 -17.50 -0.45 -10.57
CA GLY A 456 -17.82 0.61 -9.63
C GLY A 456 -19.32 0.87 -9.47
N VAL A 457 -19.64 2.00 -8.82
CA VAL A 457 -21.01 2.43 -8.50
C VAL A 457 -21.45 3.67 -9.29
N GLU A 458 -20.72 4.04 -10.34
CA GLU A 458 -21.01 5.25 -11.14
C GLU A 458 -22.27 5.15 -12.00
N GLY A 459 -22.90 3.98 -12.07
CA GLY A 459 -24.16 3.77 -12.80
C GLY A 459 -23.99 3.69 -14.31
N PHE A 460 -22.79 3.33 -14.78
CA PHE A 460 -22.51 3.14 -16.20
C PHE A 460 -23.29 1.96 -16.78
N THR A 461 -23.80 2.12 -18.01
CA THR A 461 -24.68 1.12 -18.64
C THR A 461 -24.32 0.76 -20.08
N GLU A 462 -23.54 1.58 -20.79
CA GLU A 462 -23.15 1.30 -22.19
C GLU A 462 -21.96 0.34 -22.27
N GLY A 463 -22.06 -0.70 -23.10
CA GLY A 463 -21.04 -1.77 -23.23
C GLY A 463 -21.31 -2.95 -22.29
N VAL A 464 -20.37 -3.90 -22.22
CA VAL A 464 -20.45 -4.98 -21.24
C VAL A 464 -20.31 -4.36 -19.84
N ASN A 465 -21.29 -4.50 -18.94
CA ASN A 465 -21.23 -3.93 -17.58
C ASN A 465 -20.84 -2.43 -17.49
N GLY A 466 -21.21 -1.61 -18.49
CA GLY A 466 -20.88 -0.18 -18.52
C GLY A 466 -19.49 0.19 -19.04
N ASP A 467 -18.76 -0.77 -19.63
CA ASP A 467 -17.39 -0.61 -20.11
C ASP A 467 -17.18 0.52 -21.12
N THR A 468 -18.05 0.66 -22.12
CA THR A 468 -17.90 1.70 -23.15
C THR A 468 -18.04 3.10 -22.57
N GLU A 469 -18.96 3.27 -21.61
CA GLU A 469 -19.12 4.53 -20.90
C GLU A 469 -17.93 4.79 -19.96
N ARG A 470 -17.42 3.76 -19.29
CA ARG A 470 -16.24 3.83 -18.42
C ARG A 470 -14.98 4.23 -19.18
N TRP A 471 -14.76 3.67 -20.37
CA TRP A 471 -13.68 4.03 -21.28
C TRP A 471 -13.68 5.53 -21.62
N ARG A 472 -14.86 6.09 -21.91
CA ARG A 472 -15.02 7.51 -22.26
C ARG A 472 -14.96 8.45 -21.05
N THR A 473 -15.30 7.94 -19.86
CA THR A 473 -15.57 8.79 -18.69
C THR A 473 -14.45 8.77 -17.66
N ASN A 474 -14.02 7.59 -17.22
CA ASN A 474 -12.96 7.44 -16.21
C ASN A 474 -11.60 7.40 -16.90
N THR A 475 -11.19 8.52 -17.49
CA THR A 475 -9.95 8.58 -18.27
C THR A 475 -8.73 8.43 -17.36
N GLY A 476 -7.88 7.46 -17.68
CA GLY A 476 -6.62 7.17 -16.99
C GLY A 476 -5.60 6.78 -18.05
N ARG A 477 -4.79 7.75 -18.52
CA ARG A 477 -3.91 7.49 -19.67
C ARG A 477 -2.72 6.61 -19.31
N TYR A 478 -2.04 6.88 -18.20
CA TYR A 478 -0.88 6.11 -17.73
C TYR A 478 -1.01 5.80 -16.24
N GLY A 479 -0.64 4.59 -15.85
CA GLY A 479 -0.65 4.17 -14.45
C GLY A 479 0.54 4.73 -13.69
N ALA A 480 1.68 4.06 -13.82
CA ALA A 480 2.94 4.45 -13.21
C ALA A 480 3.95 4.91 -14.28
N VAL A 481 4.54 6.08 -14.10
CA VAL A 481 5.65 6.60 -14.92
C VAL A 481 6.86 6.83 -14.02
N ILE A 482 7.88 5.99 -14.20
CA ILE A 482 9.09 5.97 -13.37
C ILE A 482 10.25 6.54 -14.18
N ASN A 483 10.61 7.78 -13.90
CA ASN A 483 11.67 8.52 -14.59
C ASN A 483 13.01 8.49 -13.86
N GLY A 484 13.00 8.39 -12.53
CA GLY A 484 14.22 8.38 -11.72
C GLY A 484 15.05 7.12 -11.89
N ASP A 485 16.37 7.26 -11.81
CA ASP A 485 17.33 6.17 -11.86
C ASP A 485 17.36 5.41 -10.52
N HIS A 486 17.76 4.14 -10.55
CA HIS A 486 17.92 3.29 -9.37
C HIS A 486 16.67 3.15 -8.48
N VAL A 487 15.48 3.41 -9.02
CA VAL A 487 14.21 3.17 -8.34
C VAL A 487 14.05 1.66 -8.10
N THR A 488 13.59 1.30 -6.90
CA THR A 488 13.26 -0.09 -6.55
C THR A 488 11.79 -0.19 -6.23
N ALA A 489 11.08 -1.13 -6.85
CA ALA A 489 9.70 -1.44 -6.54
C ALA A 489 9.58 -2.87 -6.00
N THR A 490 9.03 -3.05 -4.79
CA THR A 490 8.71 -4.34 -4.19
C THR A 490 7.19 -4.45 -4.02
N GLY A 491 6.53 -5.21 -4.89
CA GLY A 491 5.08 -5.36 -4.91
C GLY A 491 4.42 -4.21 -5.67
N LEU A 492 4.61 -4.19 -6.99
CA LEU A 492 4.01 -3.19 -7.88
C LEU A 492 2.83 -3.80 -8.65
N PHE A 493 1.63 -3.30 -8.37
CA PHE A 493 0.37 -3.72 -9.00
C PHE A 493 -0.19 -2.54 -9.78
N VAL A 494 -0.38 -2.64 -11.09
CA VAL A 494 -0.87 -1.53 -11.93
C VAL A 494 -1.84 -2.05 -12.97
N GLU A 495 -3.06 -1.53 -13.06
CA GLU A 495 -4.14 -2.17 -13.81
C GLU A 495 -5.04 -1.21 -14.60
N HIS A 496 -5.48 -1.68 -15.77
CA HIS A 496 -6.55 -1.17 -16.62
C HIS A 496 -6.39 0.24 -17.22
N PHE A 497 -5.17 0.77 -17.34
CA PHE A 497 -4.93 2.07 -17.96
C PHE A 497 -5.12 2.06 -19.49
N GLN A 498 -5.48 3.22 -20.05
CA GLN A 498 -5.82 3.38 -21.48
C GLN A 498 -4.61 3.42 -22.41
N ARG A 499 -3.39 3.41 -21.86
CA ARG A 499 -2.14 3.22 -22.59
C ARG A 499 -1.24 2.27 -21.77
N TYR A 500 0.05 2.55 -21.67
CA TYR A 500 0.94 1.79 -20.81
C TYR A 500 0.49 1.89 -19.34
N ASN A 501 0.31 0.71 -18.73
CA ASN A 501 0.06 0.60 -17.30
C ASN A 501 1.30 1.06 -16.53
N THR A 502 2.48 0.55 -16.89
CA THR A 502 3.76 1.03 -16.36
C THR A 502 4.72 1.45 -17.48
N VAL A 503 5.33 2.62 -17.34
CA VAL A 503 6.46 3.10 -18.15
C VAL A 503 7.66 3.35 -17.24
N TRP A 504 8.79 2.73 -17.56
CA TRP A 504 10.04 2.85 -16.82
C TRP A 504 11.12 3.47 -17.71
N ASN A 505 11.44 4.74 -17.45
CA ASN A 505 12.41 5.53 -18.21
C ASN A 505 13.77 5.64 -17.52
N GLY A 506 13.84 5.46 -16.20
CA GLY A 506 15.09 5.52 -15.44
C GLY A 506 15.97 4.28 -15.59
N ASP A 507 17.27 4.46 -15.55
CA ASP A 507 18.27 3.40 -15.61
C ASP A 507 18.44 2.71 -14.25
N HIS A 508 18.97 1.48 -14.26
CA HIS A 508 19.18 0.65 -13.07
C HIS A 508 17.92 0.40 -12.20
N GLY A 509 16.73 0.44 -12.81
CA GLY A 509 15.48 0.11 -12.13
C GLY A 509 15.40 -1.36 -11.71
N THR A 510 14.77 -1.63 -10.57
CA THR A 510 14.48 -3.01 -10.11
C THR A 510 13.01 -3.14 -9.70
N THR A 511 12.31 -4.16 -10.20
CA THR A 511 10.96 -4.52 -9.77
C THR A 511 10.93 -5.96 -9.25
N ILE A 512 10.37 -6.18 -8.06
CA ILE A 512 10.24 -7.48 -7.41
C ILE A 512 8.78 -7.69 -7.01
N LEU A 513 8.21 -8.65 -7.71
CA LEU A 513 6.83 -8.77 -8.17
C LEU A 513 6.29 -7.54 -8.92
N TYR A 514 5.89 -7.81 -10.16
CA TYR A 514 4.94 -7.00 -10.92
C TYR A 514 3.67 -7.81 -11.22
N GLN A 515 2.50 -7.20 -11.02
CA GLN A 515 1.22 -7.73 -11.50
C GLN A 515 0.48 -6.63 -12.27
N ASN A 516 -0.15 -7.04 -13.37
CA ASN A 516 -0.95 -6.17 -14.21
C ASN A 516 -2.10 -6.93 -14.87
N GLU A 517 -3.21 -6.23 -15.04
CA GLU A 517 -4.24 -6.56 -16.01
C GLU A 517 -4.39 -5.42 -17.02
N LEU A 518 -4.52 -5.78 -18.30
CA LEU A 518 -4.88 -4.84 -19.36
C LEU A 518 -6.33 -4.34 -19.18
N PRO A 519 -6.70 -3.17 -19.75
CA PRO A 519 -8.06 -2.66 -19.61
C PRO A 519 -9.08 -3.61 -20.22
N TYR A 520 -10.16 -3.90 -19.50
CA TYR A 520 -11.23 -4.76 -20.02
C TYR A 520 -12.07 -4.07 -21.09
N ASP A 521 -12.05 -2.75 -21.06
CA ASP A 521 -13.05 -1.86 -21.62
C ASP A 521 -12.73 -1.12 -22.93
N PRO A 522 -11.61 -1.33 -23.67
CA PRO A 522 -11.46 -0.67 -24.97
C PRO A 522 -12.61 -1.10 -25.91
N PRO A 523 -13.34 -0.16 -26.56
CA PRO A 523 -14.51 -0.51 -27.37
C PRO A 523 -14.14 -1.23 -28.68
N THR A 524 -13.05 -0.81 -29.31
CA THR A 524 -12.59 -1.36 -30.58
C THR A 524 -11.08 -1.51 -30.60
N GLN A 525 -10.55 -2.32 -31.53
CA GLN A 525 -9.10 -2.38 -31.76
C GLN A 525 -8.53 -0.99 -32.09
N ALA A 526 -9.26 -0.14 -32.83
CA ALA A 526 -8.82 1.20 -33.20
C ALA A 526 -8.65 2.13 -31.98
N ASP A 527 -9.45 1.93 -30.92
CA ASP A 527 -9.29 2.62 -29.64
C ASP A 527 -8.09 2.11 -28.83
N TRP A 528 -7.62 0.89 -29.16
CA TRP A 528 -6.51 0.19 -28.53
C TRP A 528 -5.33 -0.01 -29.50
N MET A 529 -4.94 1.07 -30.21
CA MET A 529 -3.72 1.08 -31.04
C MET A 529 -2.65 2.01 -30.45
N ASN A 530 -1.39 1.60 -30.54
CA ASN A 530 -0.22 2.44 -30.34
C ASN A 530 0.48 2.68 -31.68
N GLY A 531 -0.06 3.63 -32.47
CA GLY A 531 0.37 3.80 -33.86
C GLY A 531 0.01 2.56 -34.68
N ASP A 532 1.02 1.92 -35.28
CA ASP A 532 0.85 0.69 -36.06
C ASP A 532 0.96 -0.60 -35.20
N VAL A 533 1.17 -0.47 -33.88
CA VAL A 533 1.24 -1.59 -32.94
C VAL A 533 -0.11 -1.82 -32.28
N GLU A 534 -0.57 -3.06 -32.24
CA GLU A 534 -1.79 -3.46 -31.54
C GLU A 534 -1.58 -3.33 -30.02
N GLY A 535 -2.35 -2.45 -29.40
CA GLY A 535 -2.36 -2.26 -27.96
C GLY A 535 -1.14 -1.61 -27.35
N TRP A 536 -1.16 -1.56 -26.01
CA TRP A 536 -0.10 -1.04 -25.17
C TRP A 536 0.32 -2.11 -24.17
N ALA A 537 1.61 -2.40 -24.06
CA ALA A 537 2.13 -3.36 -23.10
C ALA A 537 1.77 -3.01 -21.64
N GLY A 538 1.63 -4.04 -20.81
CA GLY A 538 1.46 -3.85 -19.37
C GLY A 538 2.68 -3.19 -18.73
N TYR A 539 3.88 -3.47 -19.23
CA TYR A 539 5.14 -2.95 -18.71
C TYR A 539 6.11 -2.55 -19.84
N LYS A 540 6.38 -1.24 -19.95
CA LYS A 540 7.31 -0.67 -20.93
C LYS A 540 8.59 -0.18 -20.26
N VAL A 541 9.74 -0.72 -20.62
CA VAL A 541 11.06 -0.13 -20.33
C VAL A 541 11.46 0.77 -21.50
N GLY A 542 11.83 2.02 -21.23
CA GLY A 542 12.17 3.03 -22.24
C GLY A 542 13.39 2.65 -23.08
N ASP A 543 13.40 3.05 -24.35
CA ASP A 543 14.39 2.57 -25.34
C ASP A 543 15.85 2.98 -25.03
N ARG A 544 16.02 3.97 -24.16
CA ARG A 544 17.33 4.49 -23.75
C ARG A 544 17.91 3.81 -22.51
N VAL A 545 17.09 3.05 -21.77
CA VAL A 545 17.53 2.32 -20.58
C VAL A 545 18.59 1.29 -20.98
N ARG A 546 19.59 1.10 -20.12
CA ARG A 546 20.70 0.16 -20.36
C ARG A 546 20.71 -0.97 -19.34
N HIS A 547 20.22 -0.71 -18.14
CA HIS A 547 20.14 -1.62 -17.02
C HIS A 547 18.73 -1.59 -16.43
N HIS A 548 18.09 -2.74 -16.34
CA HIS A 548 16.79 -2.86 -15.71
C HIS A 548 16.59 -4.32 -15.31
N THR A 549 16.00 -4.55 -14.14
CA THR A 549 15.73 -5.89 -13.66
C THR A 549 14.29 -6.04 -13.21
N LEU A 550 13.59 -7.04 -13.73
CA LEU A 550 12.26 -7.44 -13.26
C LEU A 550 12.30 -8.89 -12.80
N HIS A 551 11.78 -9.16 -11.60
CA HIS A 551 11.62 -10.50 -11.03
C HIS A 551 10.14 -10.80 -10.76
N GLY A 552 9.63 -11.88 -11.34
CA GLY A 552 8.26 -12.34 -11.14
C GLY A 552 7.25 -11.34 -11.69
N GLY A 553 7.09 -11.27 -13.01
CA GLY A 553 6.19 -10.30 -13.67
C GLY A 553 5.01 -10.96 -14.38
N GLY A 554 3.78 -10.57 -14.07
CA GLY A 554 2.57 -11.02 -14.76
C GLY A 554 1.83 -9.90 -15.49
N VAL A 555 1.41 -10.15 -16.74
CA VAL A 555 0.51 -9.28 -17.52
C VAL A 555 -0.68 -10.08 -18.05
N TYR A 556 -1.88 -9.75 -17.59
CA TYR A 556 -3.09 -10.53 -17.86
C TYR A 556 -4.03 -9.82 -18.82
N VAL A 557 -4.78 -10.57 -19.62
CA VAL A 557 -5.75 -10.04 -20.58
C VAL A 557 -7.16 -10.57 -20.31
N PHE A 558 -8.10 -9.63 -20.27
CA PHE A 558 -9.53 -9.88 -20.15
C PHE A 558 -10.32 -8.77 -20.85
N ASN A 559 -10.09 -8.53 -22.15
CA ASN A 559 -10.82 -7.51 -22.90
C ASN A 559 -12.30 -7.91 -23.08
N GLN A 560 -13.09 -7.90 -22.01
CA GLN A 560 -14.45 -8.42 -21.96
C GLN A 560 -15.41 -7.62 -22.85
N ASN A 561 -15.18 -6.29 -22.96
CA ASN A 561 -16.04 -5.41 -23.74
C ASN A 561 -15.95 -5.75 -25.24
N ASN A 562 -14.75 -6.14 -25.68
CA ASN A 562 -14.51 -6.60 -27.03
C ASN A 562 -13.43 -7.71 -27.05
N PRO A 563 -13.85 -8.99 -26.99
CA PRO A 563 -12.92 -10.12 -26.95
C PRO A 563 -12.07 -10.33 -28.21
N SER A 564 -12.34 -9.59 -29.30
CA SER A 564 -11.53 -9.61 -30.52
C SER A 564 -10.28 -8.72 -30.45
N ILE A 565 -10.08 -8.01 -29.35
CA ILE A 565 -8.90 -7.16 -29.16
C ILE A 565 -7.63 -8.00 -29.05
N HIS A 566 -6.61 -7.56 -29.78
CA HIS A 566 -5.23 -8.00 -29.69
C HIS A 566 -4.36 -6.94 -29.02
N THR A 567 -3.41 -7.43 -28.22
CA THR A 567 -2.28 -6.65 -27.67
C THR A 567 -0.99 -7.36 -28.07
N ALA A 568 -0.14 -6.69 -28.83
CA ALA A 568 1.02 -7.31 -29.45
C ALA A 568 2.00 -7.90 -28.43
N ASN A 569 2.17 -7.26 -27.26
CA ASN A 569 3.14 -7.67 -26.25
C ASN A 569 2.61 -7.44 -24.82
N GLY A 570 2.90 -8.38 -23.91
CA GLY A 570 2.74 -8.15 -22.47
C GLY A 570 3.79 -7.17 -21.93
N PHE A 571 5.05 -7.35 -22.36
CA PHE A 571 6.20 -6.53 -21.96
C PHE A 571 6.92 -5.95 -23.19
N GLU A 572 7.34 -4.70 -23.09
CA GLU A 572 8.15 -4.03 -24.11
C GLU A 572 9.44 -3.51 -23.49
N VAL A 573 10.60 -3.96 -23.98
CA VAL A 573 11.91 -3.59 -23.41
C VAL A 573 12.96 -3.29 -24.49
N PRO A 574 14.00 -2.49 -24.23
CA PRO A 574 15.09 -2.34 -25.19
C PRO A 574 15.94 -3.62 -25.26
N GLU A 575 16.48 -3.90 -26.44
CA GLU A 575 17.52 -4.93 -26.64
C GLU A 575 18.85 -4.40 -26.07
N ALA A 576 19.05 -4.56 -24.76
CA ALA A 576 20.27 -4.16 -24.06
C ALA A 576 20.74 -5.28 -23.11
N PRO A 577 22.04 -5.64 -23.06
CA PRO A 577 22.53 -6.74 -22.21
C PRO A 577 22.28 -6.56 -20.70
N GLY A 578 22.11 -5.32 -20.24
CA GLY A 578 21.80 -5.01 -18.84
C GLY A 578 20.31 -5.05 -18.50
N VAL A 579 19.43 -5.25 -19.48
CA VAL A 579 17.98 -5.38 -19.26
C VAL A 579 17.62 -6.86 -19.16
N ARG A 580 17.16 -7.26 -17.97
CA ARG A 580 16.92 -8.66 -17.60
C ARG A 580 15.52 -8.82 -17.00
N LEU A 581 14.77 -9.76 -17.57
CA LEU A 581 13.47 -10.16 -17.07
C LEU A 581 13.58 -11.60 -16.59
N HIS A 582 13.21 -11.84 -15.33
CA HIS A 582 13.26 -13.14 -14.67
C HIS A 582 11.83 -13.57 -14.34
N HIS A 583 11.42 -14.75 -14.82
CA HIS A 583 10.13 -15.36 -14.51
C HIS A 583 8.96 -14.43 -14.85
N VAL A 584 8.88 -14.01 -16.12
CA VAL A 584 7.78 -13.19 -16.63
C VAL A 584 6.80 -14.01 -17.46
N MET A 585 5.53 -13.66 -17.39
CA MET A 585 4.45 -14.40 -18.04
C MET A 585 3.29 -13.51 -18.47
N THR A 586 2.50 -14.02 -19.42
CA THR A 586 1.18 -13.50 -19.78
C THR A 586 0.10 -14.53 -19.50
N VAL A 587 -1.12 -14.08 -19.18
CA VAL A 587 -2.25 -14.97 -18.85
C VAL A 587 -3.52 -14.47 -19.52
N ASN A 588 -4.28 -15.38 -20.14
CA ASN A 588 -5.62 -15.08 -20.66
C ASN A 588 -6.67 -15.41 -19.60
N LEU A 589 -7.55 -14.46 -19.29
CA LEU A 589 -8.60 -14.63 -18.27
C LEU A 589 -9.99 -14.85 -18.87
N ASN A 590 -10.07 -15.35 -20.12
CA ASN A 590 -11.28 -15.71 -20.89
C ASN A 590 -11.75 -14.68 -21.95
N ALA A 591 -11.00 -13.61 -22.23
CA ALA A 591 -11.32 -12.65 -23.29
C ALA A 591 -10.09 -11.87 -23.78
N GLY A 592 -10.07 -11.49 -25.07
CA GLY A 592 -8.94 -10.80 -25.70
C GLY A 592 -7.76 -11.73 -25.97
N THR A 593 -6.68 -11.16 -26.51
CA THR A 593 -5.42 -11.89 -26.79
C THR A 593 -4.21 -11.01 -26.48
N ILE A 594 -3.18 -11.60 -25.87
CA ILE A 594 -1.82 -11.05 -25.92
C ILE A 594 -1.00 -11.92 -26.85
N ASP A 595 -0.49 -11.37 -27.95
CA ASP A 595 0.15 -12.18 -29.00
C ASP A 595 1.52 -12.72 -28.59
N HIS A 596 2.24 -11.96 -27.75
CA HIS A 596 3.58 -12.32 -27.29
C HIS A 596 3.84 -11.90 -25.85
N VAL A 597 4.68 -12.65 -25.14
CA VAL A 597 5.11 -12.30 -23.79
C VAL A 597 5.96 -11.03 -23.85
N VAL A 598 7.06 -11.02 -24.61
CA VAL A 598 8.00 -9.88 -24.68
C VAL A 598 8.46 -9.60 -26.10
N ASN A 599 8.32 -8.37 -26.61
CA ASN A 599 8.91 -7.91 -27.88
C ASN A 599 8.73 -8.82 -29.13
N GLY A 600 7.63 -9.56 -29.25
CA GLY A 600 7.41 -10.55 -30.33
C GLY A 600 7.87 -11.97 -30.01
N VAL A 601 8.22 -12.24 -28.75
CA VAL A 601 8.74 -13.53 -28.26
C VAL A 601 7.79 -14.10 -27.21
N GLY A 602 7.63 -15.43 -27.24
CA GLY A 602 6.65 -16.16 -26.44
C GLY A 602 5.39 -16.41 -27.25
N GLU A 603 4.69 -17.49 -26.92
CA GLU A 603 3.42 -17.82 -27.55
C GLU A 603 2.32 -16.83 -27.13
N ALA A 604 1.18 -16.88 -27.82
CA ALA A 604 0.03 -16.07 -27.48
C ALA A 604 -0.65 -16.57 -26.19
N ALA A 605 -1.06 -15.64 -25.34
CA ALA A 605 -2.03 -15.88 -24.28
C ALA A 605 -3.44 -15.58 -24.84
N ASP A 606 -4.07 -16.63 -25.38
CA ASP A 606 -5.39 -16.58 -26.01
C ASP A 606 -6.41 -17.50 -25.30
N THR A 607 -7.62 -17.57 -25.82
CA THR A 607 -8.72 -18.34 -25.24
C THR A 607 -8.59 -19.86 -25.40
N THR A 608 -7.55 -20.37 -26.07
CA THR A 608 -7.26 -21.82 -26.12
C THR A 608 -6.58 -22.33 -24.85
N ARG A 609 -6.08 -21.42 -24.01
CA ARG A 609 -5.29 -21.70 -22.81
C ARG A 609 -5.67 -20.81 -21.62
N VAL A 610 -6.97 -20.55 -21.44
CA VAL A 610 -7.51 -19.72 -20.34
C VAL A 610 -6.97 -20.15 -18.98
N GLY A 611 -6.45 -19.20 -18.21
CA GLY A 611 -5.90 -19.40 -16.88
C GLY A 611 -4.55 -20.13 -16.82
N ALA A 612 -3.97 -20.50 -17.97
CA ALA A 612 -2.64 -21.08 -18.05
C ALA A 612 -1.61 -19.97 -18.36
N PRO A 613 -0.53 -19.84 -17.56
CA PRO A 613 0.52 -18.88 -17.82
C PRO A 613 1.30 -19.25 -19.08
N VAL A 614 1.62 -18.23 -19.88
CA VAL A 614 2.52 -18.32 -21.02
C VAL A 614 3.80 -17.57 -20.70
N GLU A 615 4.92 -18.27 -20.81
CA GLU A 615 6.22 -17.78 -20.37
C GLU A 615 7.21 -17.68 -21.53
N LEU A 616 8.37 -17.08 -21.26
CA LEU A 616 9.49 -17.13 -22.18
C LEU A 616 10.10 -18.54 -22.24
N PRO A 617 10.52 -19.02 -23.43
CA PRO A 617 11.25 -20.28 -23.54
C PRO A 617 12.52 -20.28 -22.67
N THR A 618 12.74 -21.37 -21.93
CA THR A 618 13.87 -21.56 -20.99
C THR A 618 15.27 -21.46 -21.62
N SER A 619 15.38 -21.39 -22.96
CA SER A 619 16.64 -21.29 -23.70
C SER A 619 17.18 -19.85 -23.89
N MET A 620 16.53 -18.82 -23.34
CA MET A 620 16.94 -17.42 -23.57
C MET A 620 17.37 -16.69 -22.29
N GLY A 621 18.64 -16.88 -21.90
CA GLY A 621 19.31 -16.15 -20.82
C GLY A 621 19.62 -14.66 -21.10
N SER A 622 19.08 -14.11 -22.19
CA SER A 622 19.15 -12.71 -22.59
C SER A 622 18.12 -12.45 -23.70
N CYS A 623 17.49 -11.25 -23.75
CA CYS A 623 16.59 -10.86 -24.84
C CYS A 623 17.23 -11.14 -26.22
N PRO A 624 16.58 -11.89 -27.13
CA PRO A 624 17.12 -12.14 -28.46
C PRO A 624 16.99 -10.89 -29.34
N SER A 625 17.99 -10.68 -30.20
CA SER A 625 17.96 -9.65 -31.25
C SER A 625 16.88 -9.98 -32.28
N ARG A 626 16.00 -9.02 -32.63
CA ARG A 626 15.10 -9.18 -33.79
C ARG A 626 15.92 -9.49 -35.06
N ALA A 627 15.48 -10.52 -35.79
CA ALA A 627 15.84 -10.68 -37.19
C ALA A 627 15.36 -9.44 -37.96
N ARG A 628 16.28 -8.74 -38.63
CA ARG A 628 15.99 -7.54 -39.42
C ARG A 628 15.03 -7.87 -40.56
N GLY A 629 13.76 -7.47 -40.42
CA GLY A 629 12.84 -7.36 -41.54
C GLY A 629 13.38 -6.38 -42.58
N HIS A 630 13.37 -6.81 -43.84
CA HIS A 630 13.90 -6.10 -45.00
C HIS A 630 13.46 -4.63 -45.08
N ARG A 631 14.43 -3.71 -45.14
CA ARG A 631 14.22 -2.37 -45.70
C ARG A 631 13.97 -2.52 -47.21
N LEU A 632 12.73 -2.35 -47.65
CA LEU A 632 12.46 -1.97 -49.02
C LEU A 632 12.91 -0.51 -49.20
N ARG A 633 13.86 -0.29 -50.12
CA ARG A 633 14.26 1.04 -50.57
C ARG A 633 13.14 1.63 -51.44
N PRO A 634 12.85 2.94 -51.34
CA PRO A 634 12.02 3.61 -52.33
C PRO A 634 12.81 3.80 -53.64
N MET A 635 12.19 3.46 -54.77
CA MET A 635 12.43 4.14 -56.05
C MET A 635 11.40 5.25 -56.20
#